data_AF-A0A017THP1-F1
#
_entry.id   AF-A0A017THP1-F1
#
_cell.length_a   1.000
_cell.length_b   1.000
_cell.length_c   1.000
_cell.angle_alpha   90.00
_cell.angle_beta   90.00
_cell.angle_gamma   90.00
#
_symmetry.space_group_name_H-M   'P 1'
#
loop_
_entity.id
_entity.type
_entity.pdbx_description
1 polymer ?
#
loop_
_entity_poly.entity_id
_entity_poly.type
_entity_poly.pdbx_seq_one_letter_code
_entity_poly.pdbx_strand_id
1 'polypeptide(L)'
;MAILELTLASGESFHVTRFMVREAVSSPFTASIWARHQDASLPLGRLVGQGATFRMVSGYAHVLNGGARRFSGIVSHAEQAHGLSPEIGEKGLSTYLFRIVPPLWLLNQRSGNRIYQHLSIPDIVDKLLAEWEIAPTWKIDRASYPKLEFKVQYAESDYNFLSRLLEEAGIAFTFPEGAEGPVLTLSDRLEANEARPGAPVTYLDDPEQASEREMVTQVRLGREVRPGATMVRDVDFRNPAFALYGIGRGGRGGPAADDLEGRYEQYHYRPGAFLAETGRAGNTPAADDQGIARHDAKHGEDLATRGLEGERAGMRYVSFQANTFDLAPGAVFSIDRHPHPEIPAARRWLVLETTLEGAPEAEWILTAQATMADAPYRPSRRTQKPLIQGLQSATVVGPRGQEIHTDEFGRVRVQLHWDREGQRDERSSCWIRASHGWAGGGFGWMALPRVGQEILVSFLQGDPDQPVLAGHVYNAVQQVPYKLPDHKTRSTWKSDSSLGGGGFNEIMFEDLAGKELVWAQAQKDRMRLVRHDEQITVAHDRQKLVKNDEADETEGHRKRWVGKDLDALTQRHHRARIEGDDHLVVKGNLRGQVDGKRSLTVAEDRHHKVEGRHALKADQQVHLVAGENLVGEGAVDVTVKGPGGFLRIDATGITIKGTLVKINTGGTPGRGRGSRPEVPALALQAPKAEVQSDATKSAGPSRAMVQEGAKPRTAKAARLAERNALIADARKRADALPPNSPERKRLLDAADRLERNNHSVEMARLSQDVYKDSGAPEGWRRVPPEEMPPGLRDQVWEDKDSGFYAALYESEDGKKVIAFRGTNEAKDWKTNIPQGIGLETDQYNEAHHLGQAMRNTYGPNGFEITGHSLGGGLASQAVVTSGARGTTFNSAGLHPRTARRLGADFSQGADLIDTYGVAGEVLTSVQTVPGARQALGKWHDLPAIGPGMGGTTGQGAMKGAGAGAAVGGLIGGPQGALIGGAIGGIGGGVVSMAKLSVSRHGMDYVVNGIESQKTEDITTMKAGAP
;
A
#
# COMPACT_ATOMS: atom_id res chain seq x y z
N MET A 1 -36.00 29.04 65.54
CA MET A 1 -35.07 29.94 64.82
C MET A 1 -34.10 29.07 64.06
N ALA A 2 -33.83 29.39 62.80
CA ALA A 2 -32.85 28.65 62.02
C ALA A 2 -31.43 28.83 62.61
N ILE A 3 -30.61 27.79 62.53
CA ILE A 3 -29.23 27.82 63.03
C ILE A 3 -28.31 27.91 61.81
N LEU A 4 -27.52 28.98 61.72
CA LEU A 4 -26.51 29.20 60.69
C LEU A 4 -25.15 29.35 61.36
N GLU A 5 -24.28 28.36 61.18
CA GLU A 5 -22.95 28.30 61.80
C GLU A 5 -21.89 28.27 60.69
N LEU A 6 -21.00 29.26 60.68
CA LEU A 6 -19.80 29.27 59.85
C LEU A 6 -18.57 29.03 60.73
N THR A 7 -17.86 27.94 60.47
CA THR A 7 -16.60 27.61 61.15
C THR A 7 -15.47 27.67 60.15
N LEU A 8 -14.48 28.54 60.37
CA LEU A 8 -13.23 28.59 59.61
C LEU A 8 -12.10 27.93 60.41
N ALA A 9 -11.14 27.31 59.72
CA ALA A 9 -9.95 26.75 60.36
C ALA A 9 -9.09 27.81 61.09
N SER A 10 -9.26 29.10 60.77
CA SER A 10 -8.63 30.22 61.49
C SER A 10 -9.14 30.39 62.93
N GLY A 11 -10.27 29.78 63.30
CA GLY A 11 -10.90 29.92 64.62
C GLY A 11 -11.72 31.21 64.80
N GLU A 12 -11.83 32.04 63.75
CA GLU A 12 -12.63 33.26 63.77
C GLU A 12 -14.13 32.95 63.72
N SER A 13 -14.93 33.73 64.49
CA SER A 13 -16.38 33.55 64.59
C SER A 13 -17.12 34.63 63.81
N PHE A 14 -17.93 34.23 62.84
CA PHE A 14 -18.69 35.13 61.98
C PHE A 14 -20.19 35.00 62.21
N HIS A 15 -20.91 36.13 62.12
CA HIS A 15 -22.36 36.14 62.14
C HIS A 15 -22.91 36.07 60.71
N VAL A 16 -23.48 34.93 60.32
CA VAL A 16 -24.04 34.74 58.96
C VAL A 16 -25.29 35.60 58.76
N THR A 17 -25.30 36.42 57.71
CA THR A 17 -26.44 37.29 57.36
C THR A 17 -27.24 36.77 56.16
N ARG A 18 -26.58 36.10 55.22
CA ARG A 18 -27.21 35.53 54.02
C ARG A 18 -26.37 34.35 53.53
N PHE A 19 -27.01 33.37 52.92
CA PHE A 19 -26.30 32.32 52.19
C PHE A 19 -26.99 31.97 50.87
N MET A 20 -26.21 31.43 49.94
CA MET A 20 -26.66 30.79 48.72
C MET A 20 -25.81 29.55 48.48
N VAL A 21 -26.42 28.38 48.38
CA VAL A 21 -25.75 27.13 48.05
C VAL A 21 -26.25 26.63 46.70
N ARG A 22 -25.31 26.30 45.81
CA ARG A 22 -25.59 25.66 44.52
C ARG A 22 -24.95 24.29 44.50
N GLU A 23 -25.72 23.29 44.10
CA GLU A 23 -25.27 21.90 43.97
C GLU A 23 -25.83 21.32 42.67
N ALA A 24 -25.05 20.50 41.98
CA ALA A 24 -25.54 19.75 40.83
C ALA A 24 -24.82 18.40 40.71
N VAL A 25 -25.48 17.42 40.10
CA VAL A 25 -24.87 16.14 39.73
C VAL A 25 -23.71 16.41 38.78
N SER A 26 -22.60 15.74 39.03
CA SER A 26 -21.35 15.91 38.30
C SER A 26 -20.83 17.35 38.27
N SER A 27 -21.02 18.09 39.37
CA SER A 27 -20.44 19.42 39.56
C SER A 27 -20.07 19.66 41.04
N PRO A 28 -18.92 20.29 41.33
CA PRO A 28 -18.59 20.76 42.67
C PRO A 28 -19.68 21.69 43.22
N PHE A 29 -20.12 21.46 44.47
CA PHE A 29 -21.01 22.42 45.11
C PHE A 29 -20.29 23.76 45.36
N THR A 30 -21.08 24.82 45.51
CA THR A 30 -20.58 26.15 45.89
C THR A 30 -21.50 26.75 46.94
N ALA A 31 -20.97 27.00 48.14
CA ALA A 31 -21.68 27.71 49.20
C ALA A 31 -21.12 29.13 49.36
N SER A 32 -21.91 30.12 48.97
CA SER A 32 -21.60 31.56 49.10
C SER A 32 -22.24 32.10 50.37
N ILE A 33 -21.42 32.53 51.33
CA ILE A 33 -21.85 32.93 52.68
C ILE A 33 -21.47 34.39 52.90
N TRP A 34 -22.47 35.24 53.14
CA TRP A 34 -22.26 36.60 53.62
C TRP A 34 -22.33 36.59 55.13
N ALA A 35 -21.26 37.03 55.78
CA ALA A 35 -21.16 37.03 57.23
C ALA A 35 -20.48 38.30 57.74
N ARG A 36 -20.85 38.70 58.95
CA ARG A 36 -20.38 39.93 59.61
C ARG A 36 -19.32 39.61 60.65
N HIS A 37 -18.30 40.47 60.74
CA HIS A 37 -17.21 40.39 61.71
C HIS A 37 -16.86 41.77 62.26
N GLN A 38 -16.32 41.83 63.49
CA GLN A 38 -15.95 43.09 64.15
C GLN A 38 -14.63 43.67 63.62
N ASP A 39 -13.66 42.82 63.32
CA ASP A 39 -12.41 43.25 62.70
C ASP A 39 -12.64 43.53 61.21
N ALA A 40 -12.36 44.77 60.79
CA ALA A 40 -12.44 45.23 59.41
C ALA A 40 -11.13 44.97 58.62
N SER A 41 -10.07 44.50 59.28
CA SER A 41 -8.72 44.37 58.76
C SER A 41 -8.24 42.91 58.63
N LEU A 42 -9.18 41.96 58.63
CA LEU A 42 -8.88 40.53 58.52
C LEU A 42 -7.98 40.21 57.31
N PRO A 43 -6.87 39.46 57.50
CA PRO A 43 -5.95 39.12 56.42
C PRO A 43 -6.55 38.03 55.53
N LEU A 44 -7.29 38.42 54.48
CA LEU A 44 -8.00 37.50 53.57
C LEU A 44 -7.12 36.37 53.01
N GLY A 45 -5.83 36.65 52.75
CA GLY A 45 -4.87 35.64 52.28
C GLY A 45 -4.59 34.50 53.26
N ARG A 46 -4.90 34.67 54.56
CA ARG A 46 -4.85 33.60 55.56
C ARG A 46 -6.14 32.78 55.63
N LEU A 47 -7.23 33.28 55.05
CA LEU A 47 -8.54 32.62 55.05
C LEU A 47 -8.75 31.81 53.77
N VAL A 48 -8.32 32.33 52.61
CA VAL A 48 -8.36 31.62 51.33
C VAL A 48 -7.44 30.39 51.38
N GLY A 49 -7.93 29.26 50.84
CA GLY A 49 -7.21 27.98 50.83
C GLY A 49 -7.32 27.19 52.14
N GLN A 50 -7.94 27.74 53.19
CA GLN A 50 -8.16 27.05 54.46
C GLN A 50 -9.48 26.27 54.48
N GLY A 51 -9.55 25.27 55.38
CA GLY A 51 -10.76 24.52 55.64
C GLY A 51 -11.88 25.39 56.21
N ALA A 52 -13.10 25.19 55.73
CA ALA A 52 -14.29 25.86 56.22
C ALA A 52 -15.50 24.92 56.21
N THR A 53 -16.37 25.09 57.20
CA THR A 53 -17.62 24.36 57.32
C THR A 53 -18.76 25.35 57.53
N PHE A 54 -19.74 25.31 56.64
CA PHE A 54 -21.02 25.98 56.83
C PHE A 54 -22.09 24.94 57.19
N ARG A 55 -22.68 25.10 58.37
CA ARG A 55 -23.77 24.25 58.86
C ARG A 55 -25.04 25.08 58.93
N MET A 56 -26.11 24.54 58.36
CA MET A 56 -27.43 25.15 58.36
C MET A 56 -28.45 24.16 58.93
N VAL A 57 -29.38 24.67 59.74
CA VAL A 57 -30.52 23.91 60.28
C VAL A 57 -31.77 24.77 60.16
N SER A 58 -32.77 24.28 59.43
CA SER A 58 -34.06 24.97 59.25
C SER A 58 -35.18 23.99 58.86
N GLY A 59 -36.43 24.47 58.86
CA GLY A 59 -37.63 23.74 58.44
C GLY A 59 -38.39 23.04 59.57
N TYR A 60 -39.62 22.55 59.28
CA TYR A 60 -40.48 21.76 60.19
C TYR A 60 -39.77 20.52 60.78
N ALA A 61 -38.80 19.97 60.03
CA ALA A 61 -37.90 18.90 60.48
C ALA A 61 -36.96 19.28 61.65
N HIS A 62 -37.00 20.53 62.15
CA HIS A 62 -36.33 20.94 63.39
C HIS A 62 -36.74 20.09 64.60
N VAL A 63 -37.92 19.46 64.57
CA VAL A 63 -38.47 18.63 65.66
C VAL A 63 -37.97 17.16 65.57
N LEU A 64 -37.36 16.74 64.45
CA LEU A 64 -36.95 15.34 64.18
C LEU A 64 -35.50 15.18 63.65
N ASN A 65 -34.61 16.17 63.79
CA ASN A 65 -33.22 16.15 63.29
C ASN A 65 -33.04 16.00 61.75
N GLY A 66 -34.11 16.09 60.95
CA GLY A 66 -34.06 15.85 59.50
C GLY A 66 -33.72 17.05 58.61
N GLY A 67 -33.46 18.24 59.17
CA GLY A 67 -33.26 19.49 58.42
C GLY A 67 -31.86 20.11 58.52
N ALA A 68 -30.91 19.40 59.13
CA ALA A 68 -29.52 19.87 59.25
C ALA A 68 -28.73 19.47 58.01
N ARG A 69 -27.99 20.41 57.45
CA ARG A 69 -27.08 20.15 56.32
C ARG A 69 -25.74 20.85 56.56
N ARG A 70 -24.66 20.15 56.20
CA ARG A 70 -23.29 20.64 56.33
C ARG A 70 -22.58 20.72 54.98
N PHE A 71 -21.93 21.85 54.72
CA PHE A 71 -21.03 22.05 53.60
C PHE A 71 -19.62 22.30 54.11
N SER A 72 -18.82 21.24 54.09
CA SER A 72 -17.42 21.26 54.51
C SER A 72 -16.52 21.18 53.30
N GLY A 73 -15.50 22.04 53.27
CA GLY A 73 -14.56 22.11 52.17
C GLY A 73 -13.52 23.19 52.39
N ILE A 74 -13.16 23.91 51.32
CA ILE A 74 -12.09 24.90 51.30
C ILE A 74 -12.67 26.26 50.90
N VAL A 75 -12.15 27.34 51.49
CA VAL A 75 -12.45 28.70 51.07
C VAL A 75 -11.73 28.99 49.75
N SER A 76 -12.46 28.94 48.64
CA SER A 76 -11.94 29.29 47.30
C SER A 76 -11.84 30.78 47.05
N HIS A 77 -12.65 31.57 47.76
CA HIS A 77 -12.73 33.01 47.61
C HIS A 77 -13.17 33.65 48.91
N ALA A 78 -12.51 34.74 49.29
CA ALA A 78 -12.87 35.60 50.40
C ALA A 78 -12.81 37.06 49.93
N GLU A 79 -13.87 37.82 50.20
CA GLU A 79 -14.01 39.23 49.83
C GLU A 79 -14.55 40.02 51.03
N GLN A 80 -14.04 41.22 51.27
CA GLN A 80 -14.70 42.17 52.15
C GLN A 80 -15.72 42.96 51.33
N ALA A 81 -16.97 42.49 51.31
CA ALA A 81 -18.04 43.09 50.51
C ALA A 81 -18.44 44.49 51.01
N HIS A 82 -18.29 44.75 52.31
CA HIS A 82 -18.52 46.08 52.88
C HIS A 82 -17.63 46.30 54.11
N GLY A 83 -16.73 47.27 54.05
CA GLY A 83 -15.92 47.72 55.19
C GLY A 83 -16.56 48.92 55.87
N LEU A 84 -16.85 48.82 57.16
CA LEU A 84 -17.27 49.97 57.97
C LEU A 84 -16.08 50.52 58.74
N SER A 85 -15.81 51.82 58.62
CA SER A 85 -14.96 52.54 59.58
C SER A 85 -15.83 52.93 60.77
N PRO A 86 -15.60 52.39 61.98
CA PRO A 86 -16.42 52.74 63.13
C PRO A 86 -16.23 54.22 63.50
N GLU A 87 -17.34 54.94 63.71
CA GLU A 87 -17.31 56.26 64.38
C GLU A 87 -16.96 56.08 65.87
N ILE A 88 -16.44 57.14 66.52
CA ILE A 88 -16.01 57.08 67.93
C ILE A 88 -17.20 56.71 68.82
N GLY A 89 -17.21 55.48 69.33
CA GLY A 89 -18.24 54.97 70.25
C GLY A 89 -19.18 53.90 69.67
N GLU A 90 -19.15 53.65 68.36
CA GLU A 90 -19.99 52.64 67.71
C GLU A 90 -19.20 51.39 67.27
N LYS A 91 -19.78 50.20 67.49
CA LYS A 91 -19.25 48.94 66.96
C LYS A 91 -19.82 48.68 65.56
N GLY A 92 -19.13 49.12 64.51
CA GLY A 92 -19.45 48.74 63.13
C GLY A 92 -19.09 47.26 62.86
N LEU A 93 -19.92 46.57 62.07
CA LEU A 93 -19.64 45.19 61.63
C LEU A 93 -19.36 45.17 60.12
N SER A 94 -18.13 44.83 59.74
CA SER A 94 -17.77 44.65 58.33
C SER A 94 -18.38 43.35 57.79
N THR A 95 -18.83 43.38 56.52
CA THR A 95 -19.43 42.22 55.85
C THR A 95 -18.41 41.57 54.93
N TYR A 96 -18.26 40.25 55.08
CA TYR A 96 -17.38 39.40 54.31
C TYR A 96 -18.20 38.38 53.52
N LEU A 97 -17.75 38.07 52.30
CA LEU A 97 -18.26 37.00 51.46
C LEU A 97 -17.23 35.89 51.41
N PHE A 98 -17.63 34.68 51.80
CA PHE A 98 -16.84 33.46 51.68
C PHE A 98 -17.47 32.51 50.68
N ARG A 99 -16.66 31.92 49.81
CA ARG A 99 -17.09 30.85 48.90
C ARG A 99 -16.43 29.53 49.29
N ILE A 100 -17.23 28.63 49.85
CA ILE A 100 -16.80 27.29 50.25
C ILE A 100 -17.10 26.31 49.11
N VAL A 101 -16.10 25.52 48.73
CA VAL A 101 -16.16 24.50 47.66
C VAL A 101 -15.57 23.19 48.16
N PRO A 102 -15.94 22.02 47.60
CA PRO A 102 -15.32 20.76 48.00
C PRO A 102 -13.84 20.71 47.60
N PRO A 103 -13.01 19.87 48.27
CA PRO A 103 -11.61 19.66 47.90
C PRO A 103 -11.41 19.29 46.42
N LEU A 104 -12.38 18.61 45.80
CA LEU A 104 -12.37 18.29 44.36
C LEU A 104 -12.16 19.52 43.47
N TRP A 105 -12.59 20.72 43.91
CA TRP A 105 -12.39 21.95 43.15
C TRP A 105 -10.91 22.30 42.94
N LEU A 106 -10.01 21.89 43.85
CA LEU A 106 -8.57 22.14 43.74
C LEU A 106 -7.94 21.53 42.48
N LEU A 107 -8.54 20.47 41.93
CA LEU A 107 -8.11 19.85 40.68
C LEU A 107 -8.19 20.83 39.48
N ASN A 108 -8.92 21.94 39.60
CA ASN A 108 -8.91 23.00 38.59
C ASN A 108 -7.61 23.83 38.61
N GLN A 109 -6.83 23.76 39.69
CA GLN A 109 -5.64 24.58 39.90
C GLN A 109 -4.36 23.94 39.35
N ARG A 110 -4.39 22.64 39.00
CA ARG A 110 -3.27 21.92 38.38
C ARG A 110 -3.67 21.48 36.97
N SER A 111 -2.82 21.79 36.01
CA SER A 111 -2.89 21.28 34.63
C SER A 111 -1.57 20.64 34.24
N GLY A 112 -1.63 19.69 33.32
CA GLY A 112 -0.43 18.97 32.91
C GLY A 112 -0.65 17.99 31.77
N ASN A 113 0.42 17.26 31.46
CA ASN A 113 0.43 16.21 30.46
C ASN A 113 0.87 14.90 31.12
N ARG A 114 0.08 13.84 30.95
CA ARG A 114 0.33 12.53 31.57
C ARG A 114 -0.19 11.41 30.69
N ILE A 115 0.46 10.26 30.80
CA ILE A 115 0.09 9.04 30.09
C ILE A 115 -0.32 7.98 31.12
N TYR A 116 -1.47 7.36 30.91
CA TYR A 116 -2.00 6.24 31.68
C TYR A 116 -2.12 5.03 30.75
N GLN A 117 -1.54 3.90 31.15
CA GLN A 117 -1.50 2.68 30.35
C GLN A 117 -1.98 1.49 31.16
N HIS A 118 -2.71 0.59 30.52
CA HIS A 118 -3.19 -0.67 31.11
C HIS A 118 -4.06 -0.47 32.37
N LEU A 119 -4.85 0.61 32.40
CA LEU A 119 -5.73 0.99 33.51
C LEU A 119 -7.17 1.19 33.00
N SER A 120 -8.16 0.87 33.84
CA SER A 120 -9.56 1.23 33.57
C SER A 120 -9.80 2.70 33.94
N ILE A 121 -10.89 3.29 33.45
CA ILE A 121 -11.26 4.67 33.82
C ILE A 121 -11.36 4.84 35.35
N PRO A 122 -12.04 3.96 36.11
CA PRO A 122 -12.04 4.03 37.57
C PRO A 122 -10.64 3.99 38.20
N ASP A 123 -9.72 3.17 37.68
CA ASP A 123 -8.35 3.08 38.22
C ASP A 123 -7.57 4.38 37.97
N ILE A 124 -7.76 5.02 36.80
CA ILE A 124 -7.17 6.33 36.49
C ILE A 124 -7.69 7.39 37.45
N VAL A 125 -9.01 7.41 37.71
CA VAL A 125 -9.64 8.35 38.63
C VAL A 125 -9.13 8.14 40.06
N ASP A 126 -9.00 6.90 40.53
CA ASP A 126 -8.43 6.63 41.86
C ASP A 126 -6.98 7.13 41.96
N LYS A 127 -6.14 6.85 40.96
CA LYS A 127 -4.75 7.32 40.94
C LYS A 127 -4.69 8.84 40.99
N LEU A 128 -5.54 9.52 40.22
CA LEU A 128 -5.60 10.98 40.18
C LEU A 128 -6.05 11.55 41.53
N LEU A 129 -7.14 11.04 42.11
CA LEU A 129 -7.69 11.53 43.38
C LEU A 129 -6.76 11.26 44.58
N ALA A 130 -6.03 10.14 44.56
CA ALA A 130 -5.04 9.82 45.59
C ALA A 130 -3.92 10.86 45.70
N GLU A 131 -3.48 11.45 44.59
CA GLU A 131 -2.49 12.54 44.59
C GLU A 131 -2.99 13.82 45.28
N TRP A 132 -4.30 13.97 45.43
CA TRP A 132 -4.96 15.09 46.09
C TRP A 132 -5.50 14.72 47.48
N GLU A 133 -5.18 13.52 47.97
CA GLU A 133 -5.68 12.99 49.26
C GLU A 133 -7.21 12.94 49.35
N ILE A 134 -7.89 12.78 48.20
CA ILE A 134 -9.35 12.68 48.13
C ILE A 134 -9.74 11.21 48.06
N ALA A 135 -10.45 10.71 49.07
CA ALA A 135 -10.99 9.34 49.08
C ALA A 135 -12.43 9.32 48.53
N PRO A 136 -12.68 8.74 47.34
CA PRO A 136 -14.03 8.59 46.80
C PRO A 136 -14.76 7.38 47.40
N THR A 137 -16.09 7.45 47.42
CA THR A 137 -16.97 6.29 47.60
C THR A 137 -17.48 5.80 46.25
N TRP A 138 -17.16 4.57 45.87
CA TRP A 138 -17.59 3.98 44.60
C TRP A 138 -18.86 3.14 44.76
N LYS A 139 -19.88 3.41 43.94
CA LYS A 139 -21.13 2.64 43.80
C LYS A 139 -21.30 2.15 42.37
N ILE A 140 -20.29 1.43 41.87
CA ILE A 140 -20.25 0.88 40.51
C ILE A 140 -19.80 -0.59 40.55
N ASP A 141 -20.13 -1.35 39.52
CA ASP A 141 -19.44 -2.61 39.25
C ASP A 141 -18.13 -2.35 38.49
N ARG A 142 -17.00 -2.42 39.19
CA ARG A 142 -15.66 -2.18 38.62
C ARG A 142 -15.35 -3.12 37.45
N ALA A 143 -15.84 -4.36 37.47
CA ALA A 143 -15.55 -5.34 36.43
C ALA A 143 -16.20 -5.01 35.07
N SER A 144 -17.21 -4.14 35.08
CA SER A 144 -17.90 -3.68 33.86
C SER A 144 -17.09 -2.64 33.06
N TYR A 145 -15.97 -2.15 33.59
CA TYR A 145 -15.11 -1.15 32.93
C TYR A 145 -13.80 -1.80 32.47
N PRO A 146 -13.56 -1.96 31.16
CA PRO A 146 -12.35 -2.59 30.69
C PRO A 146 -11.14 -1.68 30.91
N LYS A 147 -9.96 -2.31 31.01
CA LYS A 147 -8.69 -1.59 30.96
C LYS A 147 -8.43 -1.09 29.54
N LEU A 148 -7.70 0.01 29.45
CA LEU A 148 -7.38 0.68 28.21
C LEU A 148 -5.87 0.67 28.00
N GLU A 149 -5.41 0.41 26.77
CA GLU A 149 -3.98 0.38 26.44
C GLU A 149 -3.32 1.74 26.71
N PHE A 150 -4.00 2.82 26.31
CA PHE A 150 -3.41 4.15 26.27
C PHE A 150 -4.48 5.23 26.47
N LYS A 151 -4.32 6.06 27.51
CA LYS A 151 -5.11 7.27 27.77
C LYS A 151 -4.20 8.41 28.19
N VAL A 152 -4.42 9.58 27.59
CA VAL A 152 -3.57 10.75 27.78
C VAL A 152 -4.37 11.90 28.37
N GLN A 153 -3.84 12.51 29.43
CA GLN A 153 -4.19 13.86 29.87
C GLN A 153 -3.28 14.83 29.11
N TYR A 154 -3.83 15.78 28.36
CA TYR A 154 -3.01 16.70 27.56
C TYR A 154 -3.51 18.14 27.65
N ALA A 155 -2.70 19.04 28.18
CA ALA A 155 -2.97 20.48 28.26
C ALA A 155 -4.35 20.81 28.89
N GLU A 156 -4.77 20.01 29.87
CA GLU A 156 -6.04 20.16 30.57
C GLU A 156 -5.83 20.08 32.10
N SER A 157 -6.75 20.64 32.87
CA SER A 157 -6.74 20.51 34.33
C SER A 157 -7.04 19.07 34.75
N ASP A 158 -6.60 18.69 35.95
CA ASP A 158 -6.96 17.39 36.53
C ASP A 158 -8.48 17.23 36.62
N TYR A 159 -9.20 18.33 36.91
CA TYR A 159 -10.65 18.32 37.01
C TYR A 159 -11.30 18.06 35.65
N ASN A 160 -10.83 18.70 34.58
CA ASN A 160 -11.35 18.47 33.23
C ASN A 160 -11.06 17.03 32.77
N PHE A 161 -9.85 16.54 33.04
CA PHE A 161 -9.48 15.16 32.73
C PHE A 161 -10.37 14.15 33.46
N LEU A 162 -10.56 14.33 34.78
CA LEU A 162 -11.48 13.53 35.59
C LEU A 162 -12.90 13.60 35.04
N SER A 163 -13.42 14.79 34.78
CA SER A 163 -14.80 15.02 34.35
C SER A 163 -15.07 14.34 33.01
N ARG A 164 -14.24 14.54 31.98
CA ARG A 164 -14.45 13.90 30.68
C ARG A 164 -14.31 12.37 30.73
N LEU A 165 -13.46 11.83 31.61
CA LEU A 165 -13.34 10.39 31.79
C LEU A 165 -14.59 9.79 32.42
N LEU A 166 -15.11 10.43 33.48
CA LEU A 166 -16.36 10.03 34.13
C LEU A 166 -17.56 10.16 33.15
N GLU A 167 -17.61 11.23 32.35
CA GLU A 167 -18.60 11.42 31.28
C GLU A 167 -18.51 10.34 30.18
N GLU A 168 -17.31 9.91 29.78
CA GLU A 168 -17.09 8.82 28.81
C GLU A 168 -17.55 7.46 29.38
N ALA A 169 -17.21 7.21 30.65
CA ALA A 169 -17.60 6.02 31.41
C ALA A 169 -19.08 6.02 31.82
N GLY A 170 -19.78 7.15 31.71
CA GLY A 170 -21.17 7.29 32.15
C GLY A 170 -21.34 7.28 33.67
N ILE A 171 -20.30 7.65 34.40
CA ILE A 171 -20.27 7.68 35.86
C ILE A 171 -20.54 9.12 36.30
N ALA A 172 -21.59 9.32 37.09
CA ALA A 172 -21.87 10.61 37.70
C ALA A 172 -21.28 10.68 39.10
N PHE A 173 -21.04 11.89 39.61
CA PHE A 173 -20.62 12.10 40.99
C PHE A 173 -21.54 13.07 41.74
N THR A 174 -21.70 12.84 43.04
CA THR A 174 -22.48 13.68 43.95
C THR A 174 -21.74 13.84 45.29
N PHE A 175 -22.26 14.71 46.16
CA PHE A 175 -21.71 14.98 47.49
C PHE A 175 -22.76 14.73 48.59
N PRO A 176 -23.25 13.49 48.77
CA PRO A 176 -24.15 13.17 49.87
C PRO A 176 -23.50 13.49 51.23
N GLU A 177 -24.34 13.82 52.21
CA GLU A 177 -23.90 14.13 53.57
C GLU A 177 -23.37 12.87 54.29
N GLY A 178 -22.13 12.92 54.76
CA GLY A 178 -21.50 11.90 55.59
C GLY A 178 -21.32 12.34 57.05
N ALA A 179 -20.67 11.51 57.87
CA ALA A 179 -20.49 11.78 59.30
C ALA A 179 -19.69 13.08 59.59
N GLU A 180 -18.62 13.32 58.83
CA GLU A 180 -17.74 14.49 58.99
C GLU A 180 -18.05 15.63 58.01
N GLY A 181 -18.80 15.36 56.94
CA GLY A 181 -19.18 16.35 55.91
C GLY A 181 -19.55 15.66 54.60
N PRO A 182 -19.75 16.42 53.50
CA PRO A 182 -20.07 15.86 52.19
C PRO A 182 -18.96 14.96 51.65
N VAL A 183 -19.31 13.76 51.17
CA VAL A 183 -18.36 12.77 50.65
C VAL A 183 -18.52 12.61 49.14
N LEU A 184 -17.41 12.68 48.40
CA LEU A 184 -17.41 12.42 46.95
C LEU A 184 -17.88 10.98 46.67
N THR A 185 -19.06 10.83 46.08
CA THR A 185 -19.63 9.52 45.74
C THR A 185 -19.78 9.41 44.23
N LEU A 186 -19.26 8.34 43.63
CA LEU A 186 -19.31 8.06 42.20
C LEU A 186 -20.23 6.87 41.92
N SER A 187 -21.18 7.03 40.99
CA SER A 187 -22.19 6.03 40.65
C SER A 187 -22.56 6.10 39.18
N ASP A 188 -22.80 4.95 38.57
CA ASP A 188 -23.32 4.80 37.20
C ASP A 188 -24.82 4.44 37.20
N ARG A 189 -25.50 4.55 38.35
CA ARG A 189 -26.92 4.18 38.51
C ARG A 189 -27.64 5.08 39.50
N LEU A 190 -27.53 6.40 39.33
CA LEU A 190 -28.17 7.37 40.23
C LEU A 190 -29.71 7.24 40.24
N GLU A 191 -30.32 6.84 39.13
CA GLU A 191 -31.77 6.60 39.03
C GLU A 191 -32.24 5.47 39.96
N ALA A 192 -31.34 4.55 40.30
CA ALA A 192 -31.60 3.39 41.14
C ALA A 192 -31.21 3.63 42.61
N ASN A 193 -30.80 4.85 42.98
CA ASN A 193 -30.56 5.20 44.39
C ASN A 193 -31.81 4.90 45.24
N GLU A 194 -31.59 4.62 46.53
CA GLU A 194 -32.69 4.46 47.47
C GLU A 194 -33.59 5.70 47.47
N ALA A 195 -34.91 5.47 47.47
CA ALA A 195 -35.85 6.57 47.55
C ALA A 195 -35.70 7.29 48.90
N ARG A 196 -35.86 8.61 48.89
CA ARG A 196 -35.92 9.45 50.08
C ARG A 196 -36.84 8.78 51.12
N PRO A 197 -36.36 8.55 52.35
CA PRO A 197 -37.21 8.02 53.42
C PRO A 197 -38.40 8.94 53.70
N GLY A 198 -39.58 8.36 53.94
CA GLY A 198 -40.80 9.11 54.25
C GLY A 198 -41.88 9.01 53.16
N ALA A 199 -42.95 9.78 53.34
CA ALA A 199 -44.04 9.86 52.36
C ALA A 199 -43.61 10.72 51.14
N PRO A 200 -44.27 10.58 49.97
CA PRO A 200 -44.11 11.52 48.86
C PRO A 200 -44.31 12.97 49.31
N VAL A 201 -43.57 13.90 48.70
CA VAL A 201 -43.66 15.32 49.04
C VAL A 201 -44.92 15.91 48.41
N THR A 202 -45.71 16.66 49.18
CA THR A 202 -47.01 17.15 48.73
C THR A 202 -46.93 18.39 47.86
N TYR A 203 -47.61 18.35 46.71
CA TYR A 203 -47.80 19.52 45.87
C TYR A 203 -48.81 20.48 46.49
N LEU A 204 -48.41 21.75 46.63
CA LEU A 204 -49.25 22.87 47.04
C LEU A 204 -49.07 24.03 46.04
N ASP A 205 -50.17 24.47 45.42
CA ASP A 205 -50.15 25.50 44.38
C ASP A 205 -49.85 26.89 44.95
N ASP A 206 -50.53 27.26 46.04
CA ASP A 206 -50.37 28.53 46.75
C ASP A 206 -50.17 28.25 48.25
N PRO A 207 -48.92 28.05 48.70
CA PRO A 207 -48.64 27.77 50.10
C PRO A 207 -48.72 29.05 50.95
N GLU A 208 -49.42 28.98 52.09
CA GLU A 208 -49.36 30.04 53.10
C GLU A 208 -47.92 30.18 53.65
N GLN A 209 -47.53 31.39 54.07
CA GLN A 209 -46.18 31.75 54.56
C GLN A 209 -45.68 30.92 55.78
N ALA A 210 -46.51 30.04 56.34
CA ALA A 210 -46.20 29.20 57.50
C ALA A 210 -46.66 27.74 57.30
N SER A 211 -46.45 27.15 56.11
CA SER A 211 -46.80 25.74 55.86
C SER A 211 -46.15 24.81 56.89
N GLU A 212 -46.95 24.20 57.76
CA GLU A 212 -46.52 23.25 58.82
C GLU A 212 -46.18 21.84 58.27
N ARG A 213 -45.95 21.69 56.96
CA ARG A 213 -45.69 20.40 56.30
C ARG A 213 -44.66 20.53 55.18
N GLU A 214 -44.01 19.42 54.84
CA GLU A 214 -43.14 19.34 53.67
C GLU A 214 -43.95 19.53 52.38
N MET A 215 -43.46 20.39 51.49
CA MET A 215 -44.18 20.71 50.26
C MET A 215 -43.24 20.96 49.07
N VAL A 216 -43.81 20.76 47.88
CA VAL A 216 -43.33 21.32 46.61
C VAL A 216 -44.37 22.27 46.04
N THR A 217 -43.93 23.39 45.50
CA THR A 217 -44.77 24.40 44.82
C THR A 217 -44.08 24.83 43.52
N GLN A 218 -44.78 25.64 42.70
CA GLN A 218 -44.25 26.16 41.44
C GLN A 218 -43.70 25.05 40.52
N VAL A 219 -44.35 23.89 40.51
CA VAL A 219 -43.91 22.72 39.74
C VAL A 219 -44.15 22.99 38.25
N ARG A 220 -43.08 22.95 37.46
CA ARG A 220 -43.11 23.08 36.00
C ARG A 220 -42.58 21.80 35.37
N LEU A 221 -43.42 21.14 34.58
CA LEU A 221 -43.05 19.97 33.78
C LEU A 221 -42.49 20.42 32.42
N GLY A 222 -41.33 19.92 32.03
CA GLY A 222 -40.67 20.21 30.77
C GLY A 222 -40.31 18.95 29.99
N ARG A 223 -40.36 19.07 28.65
CA ARG A 223 -39.88 18.04 27.72
C ARG A 223 -39.13 18.68 26.56
N GLU A 224 -37.98 18.13 26.22
CA GLU A 224 -37.14 18.59 25.10
C GLU A 224 -36.97 17.49 24.04
N VAL A 225 -36.87 17.90 22.78
CA VAL A 225 -36.54 16.99 21.67
C VAL A 225 -35.07 16.59 21.78
N ARG A 226 -34.78 15.28 21.79
CA ARG A 226 -33.42 14.73 21.86
C ARG A 226 -33.20 13.65 20.81
N PRO A 227 -31.95 13.39 20.36
CA PRO A 227 -31.64 12.30 19.44
C PRO A 227 -32.18 10.95 19.94
N GLY A 228 -32.64 10.10 19.02
CA GLY A 228 -33.11 8.74 19.31
C GLY A 228 -32.03 7.67 19.13
N ALA A 229 -30.94 8.00 18.43
CA ALA A 229 -29.80 7.12 18.21
C ALA A 229 -28.46 7.86 18.25
N THR A 230 -27.42 7.17 18.71
CA THR A 230 -26.03 7.59 18.59
C THR A 230 -25.23 6.47 17.97
N MET A 231 -24.47 6.77 16.92
CA MET A 231 -23.62 5.82 16.22
C MET A 231 -22.15 6.24 16.39
N VAL A 232 -21.31 5.31 16.82
CA VAL A 232 -19.86 5.48 16.85
C VAL A 232 -19.24 4.53 15.84
N ARG A 233 -18.33 5.04 14.99
CA ARG A 233 -17.59 4.26 13.99
C ARG A 233 -16.09 4.36 14.21
N ASP A 234 -15.40 3.26 13.93
CA ASP A 234 -13.95 3.12 14.04
C ASP A 234 -13.40 2.22 12.92
N VAL A 235 -12.08 2.09 12.81
CA VAL A 235 -11.37 1.22 11.87
C VAL A 235 -10.28 0.44 12.58
N ASP A 236 -10.38 -0.88 12.55
CA ASP A 236 -9.32 -1.78 13.02
C ASP A 236 -8.33 -2.06 11.89
N PHE A 237 -7.11 -1.59 12.04
CA PHE A 237 -6.05 -1.87 11.07
C PHE A 237 -5.63 -3.35 11.04
N ARG A 238 -5.93 -4.12 12.09
CA ARG A 238 -5.71 -5.58 12.11
C ARG A 238 -6.81 -6.34 11.37
N ASN A 239 -7.97 -5.71 11.15
CA ASN A 239 -9.08 -6.28 10.42
C ASN A 239 -9.83 -5.21 9.59
N PRO A 240 -9.19 -4.63 8.55
CA PRO A 240 -9.69 -3.42 7.89
C PRO A 240 -10.98 -3.62 7.09
N ALA A 241 -11.33 -4.86 6.75
CA ALA A 241 -12.58 -5.18 6.05
C ALA A 241 -13.79 -5.26 7.00
N PHE A 242 -13.56 -5.41 8.31
CA PHE A 242 -14.63 -5.53 9.28
C PHE A 242 -15.23 -4.17 9.60
N ALA A 243 -16.54 -4.04 9.37
CA ALA A 243 -17.27 -2.82 9.66
C ALA A 243 -17.45 -2.67 11.17
N LEU A 244 -16.64 -1.80 11.78
CA LEU A 244 -16.71 -1.48 13.22
C LEU A 244 -17.64 -0.30 13.44
N TYR A 245 -18.84 -0.61 13.94
CA TYR A 245 -19.79 0.38 14.41
C TYR A 245 -20.52 -0.11 15.65
N GLY A 246 -20.90 0.82 16.50
CA GLY A 246 -21.69 0.62 17.71
C GLY A 246 -22.85 1.60 17.68
N ILE A 247 -24.05 1.10 17.94
CA ILE A 247 -25.27 1.90 17.86
C ILE A 247 -25.96 1.84 19.21
N GLY A 248 -25.99 2.98 19.90
CA GLY A 248 -26.93 3.19 20.99
C GLY A 248 -28.30 3.52 20.40
N ARG A 249 -29.32 2.75 20.74
CA ARG A 249 -30.73 3.08 20.47
C ARG A 249 -31.44 3.27 21.80
N GLY A 250 -32.40 4.21 21.86
CA GLY A 250 -33.19 4.41 23.07
C GLY A 250 -33.79 3.07 23.51
N GLY A 251 -33.51 2.63 24.73
CA GLY A 251 -33.94 1.34 25.28
C GLY A 251 -35.46 1.23 25.46
N ARG A 252 -35.95 0.46 26.46
CA ARG A 252 -37.39 0.45 26.78
C ARG A 252 -37.85 1.87 27.14
N GLY A 253 -38.75 2.43 26.33
CA GLY A 253 -39.19 3.84 26.46
C GLY A 253 -38.49 4.82 25.51
N GLY A 254 -37.59 4.34 24.64
CA GLY A 254 -37.11 5.09 23.49
C GLY A 254 -38.21 5.30 22.44
N PRO A 255 -38.12 6.38 21.63
CA PRO A 255 -39.01 6.59 20.49
C PRO A 255 -39.00 5.36 19.58
N ALA A 256 -40.16 4.92 19.10
CA ALA A 256 -40.22 3.93 18.03
C ALA A 256 -39.42 4.44 16.82
N ALA A 257 -38.95 3.54 15.94
CA ALA A 257 -38.20 3.94 14.74
C ALA A 257 -38.97 4.95 13.87
N ASP A 258 -40.30 4.97 14.01
CA ASP A 258 -41.24 5.80 13.25
C ASP A 258 -41.60 7.12 13.98
N ASP A 259 -41.13 7.31 15.21
CA ASP A 259 -41.32 8.54 16.00
C ASP A 259 -40.29 9.61 15.57
N LEU A 260 -40.64 10.89 15.74
CA LEU A 260 -39.87 12.05 15.26
C LEU A 260 -38.40 11.98 15.70
N GLU A 261 -38.16 11.63 16.95
CA GLU A 261 -36.83 11.50 17.54
C GLU A 261 -36.08 10.25 17.09
N GLY A 262 -36.78 9.17 16.73
CA GLY A 262 -36.19 7.96 16.18
C GLY A 262 -35.44 8.21 14.87
N ARG A 263 -35.77 9.30 14.17
CA ARG A 263 -35.09 9.77 12.95
C ARG A 263 -33.84 10.62 13.21
N TYR A 264 -33.63 11.09 14.44
CA TYR A 264 -32.50 11.94 14.79
C TYR A 264 -31.34 11.09 15.30
N GLU A 265 -30.39 10.82 14.41
CA GLU A 265 -29.14 10.12 14.71
C GLU A 265 -28.00 11.13 14.91
N GLN A 266 -27.17 10.88 15.93
CA GLN A 266 -25.85 11.51 16.08
C GLN A 266 -24.76 10.53 15.65
N TYR A 267 -24.00 10.87 14.62
CA TYR A 267 -22.93 10.02 14.08
C TYR A 267 -21.54 10.58 14.42
N HIS A 268 -20.69 9.73 14.99
CA HIS A 268 -19.32 10.07 15.36
C HIS A 268 -18.32 9.05 14.80
N TYR A 269 -17.33 9.53 14.04
CA TYR A 269 -16.16 8.74 13.69
C TYR A 269 -15.04 9.02 14.70
N ARG A 270 -14.65 8.01 15.49
CA ARG A 270 -13.63 8.14 16.55
C ARG A 270 -12.61 7.00 16.44
N PRO A 271 -11.42 7.26 15.86
CA PRO A 271 -10.35 6.28 15.79
C PRO A 271 -9.96 5.73 17.17
N GLY A 272 -9.87 4.41 17.28
CA GLY A 272 -9.51 3.70 18.51
C GLY A 272 -10.56 3.71 19.61
N ALA A 273 -11.78 4.20 19.37
CA ALA A 273 -12.87 4.18 20.35
C ALA A 273 -13.32 2.77 20.76
N PHE A 274 -13.00 1.75 19.96
CA PHE A 274 -13.34 0.36 20.24
C PHE A 274 -12.16 -0.39 20.89
N LEU A 275 -11.01 0.25 21.04
CA LEU A 275 -9.79 -0.38 21.52
C LEU A 275 -9.81 -0.50 23.05
N ALA A 276 -9.92 -1.74 23.55
CA ALA A 276 -9.91 -2.06 24.97
C ALA A 276 -9.19 -3.38 25.24
N GLU A 277 -8.71 -3.58 26.46
CA GLU A 277 -8.11 -4.85 26.88
C GLU A 277 -9.21 -5.90 27.11
N THR A 278 -9.29 -6.85 26.19
CA THR A 278 -10.33 -7.89 26.22
C THR A 278 -9.90 -9.15 26.97
N GLY A 279 -8.67 -9.21 27.47
CA GLY A 279 -8.10 -10.38 28.14
C GLY A 279 -7.91 -11.62 27.25
N ARG A 280 -8.16 -11.50 25.94
CA ARG A 280 -7.95 -12.57 24.95
C ARG A 280 -6.70 -12.25 24.14
N ALA A 281 -5.66 -13.07 24.30
CA ALA A 281 -4.60 -13.11 23.30
C ALA A 281 -5.24 -13.57 21.98
N GLY A 282 -5.41 -12.65 21.04
CA GLY A 282 -5.94 -13.00 19.72
C GLY A 282 -5.02 -14.02 19.02
N ASN A 283 -5.48 -14.61 17.92
CA ASN A 283 -4.68 -15.51 17.06
C ASN A 283 -3.60 -14.75 16.24
N THR A 284 -3.09 -13.63 16.75
CA THR A 284 -2.09 -12.79 16.06
C THR A 284 -0.68 -13.26 16.44
N PRO A 285 0.31 -13.24 15.52
CA PRO A 285 1.65 -13.80 15.78
C PRO A 285 2.41 -13.15 16.94
N ALA A 286 3.41 -13.87 17.44
CA ALA A 286 4.09 -13.73 18.73
C ALA A 286 4.81 -12.40 19.09
N ALA A 287 4.70 -11.31 18.31
CA ALA A 287 5.47 -10.08 18.53
C ALA A 287 4.71 -8.95 19.26
N ASP A 288 3.40 -9.06 19.44
CA ASP A 288 2.58 -8.11 20.21
C ASP A 288 2.54 -8.50 21.71
N ASP A 289 3.72 -8.69 22.32
CA ASP A 289 3.91 -9.25 23.67
C ASP A 289 3.20 -8.47 24.79
N GLN A 290 2.96 -7.17 24.58
CA GLN A 290 2.25 -6.29 25.51
C GLN A 290 1.01 -5.60 24.92
N GLY A 291 0.75 -5.69 23.62
CA GLY A 291 -0.49 -5.15 23.05
C GLY A 291 -1.64 -6.12 23.26
N ILE A 292 -2.20 -6.13 24.46
CA ILE A 292 -3.37 -6.96 24.80
C ILE A 292 -4.71 -6.30 24.42
N ALA A 293 -4.68 -5.02 24.02
CA ALA A 293 -5.88 -4.34 23.57
C ALA A 293 -6.27 -4.71 22.14
N ARG A 294 -7.58 -4.90 21.93
CA ARG A 294 -8.18 -5.27 20.65
C ARG A 294 -9.44 -4.44 20.43
N HIS A 295 -9.82 -4.25 19.17
CA HIS A 295 -11.10 -3.60 18.85
C HIS A 295 -12.24 -4.54 19.27
N ASP A 296 -13.06 -4.11 20.22
CA ASP A 296 -14.20 -4.85 20.75
C ASP A 296 -15.50 -4.13 20.39
N ALA A 297 -16.36 -4.82 19.64
CA ALA A 297 -17.62 -4.26 19.16
C ALA A 297 -18.57 -3.90 20.32
N LYS A 298 -18.60 -4.73 21.37
CA LYS A 298 -19.44 -4.49 22.55
C LYS A 298 -19.01 -3.23 23.28
N HIS A 299 -17.71 -3.02 23.48
CA HIS A 299 -17.19 -1.80 24.08
C HIS A 299 -17.65 -0.53 23.33
N GLY A 300 -17.61 -0.56 21.99
CA GLY A 300 -18.10 0.56 21.17
C GLY A 300 -19.62 0.74 21.21
N GLU A 301 -20.39 -0.35 21.28
CA GLU A 301 -21.84 -0.30 21.49
C GLU A 301 -22.21 0.29 22.87
N ASP A 302 -21.51 -0.14 23.93
CA ASP A 302 -21.69 0.39 25.27
C ASP A 302 -21.32 1.88 25.33
N LEU A 303 -20.26 2.31 24.63
CA LEU A 303 -19.86 3.71 24.52
C LEU A 303 -20.92 4.58 23.82
N ALA A 304 -21.52 4.06 22.75
CA ALA A 304 -22.58 4.71 22.01
C ALA A 304 -23.88 4.80 22.83
N THR A 305 -24.23 3.72 23.54
CA THR A 305 -25.39 3.64 24.43
C THR A 305 -25.28 4.66 25.56
N ARG A 306 -24.15 4.69 26.29
CA ARG A 306 -23.91 5.69 27.34
C ARG A 306 -23.96 7.12 26.82
N GLY A 307 -23.46 7.35 25.59
CA GLY A 307 -23.51 8.65 24.93
C GLY A 307 -24.95 9.10 24.70
N LEU A 308 -25.79 8.22 24.15
CA LEU A 308 -27.21 8.49 23.93
C LEU A 308 -27.97 8.73 25.24
N GLU A 309 -27.73 7.89 26.26
CA GLU A 309 -28.33 8.05 27.58
C GLU A 309 -27.97 9.41 28.21
N GLY A 310 -26.73 9.88 28.02
CA GLY A 310 -26.27 11.19 28.51
C GLY A 310 -26.86 12.38 27.74
N GLU A 311 -27.13 12.23 26.44
CA GLU A 311 -27.82 13.23 25.61
C GLU A 311 -29.32 13.32 25.91
N ARG A 312 -29.92 12.18 26.29
CA ARG A 312 -31.34 12.08 26.69
C ARG A 312 -31.53 12.31 28.20
N ALA A 313 -30.46 12.44 28.97
CA ALA A 313 -30.53 12.83 30.36
C ALA A 313 -31.19 14.21 30.49
N GLY A 314 -32.22 14.34 31.33
CA GLY A 314 -32.93 15.60 31.50
C GLY A 314 -33.91 15.94 30.37
N MET A 315 -34.10 15.06 29.38
CA MET A 315 -35.10 15.25 28.32
C MET A 315 -36.51 15.48 28.87
N ARG A 316 -36.87 14.75 29.94
CA ARG A 316 -38.10 14.95 30.71
C ARG A 316 -37.70 15.36 32.11
N TYR A 317 -38.16 16.52 32.53
CA TYR A 317 -37.75 17.10 33.80
C TYR A 317 -38.89 17.86 34.47
N VAL A 318 -38.77 18.04 35.78
CA VAL A 318 -39.56 18.97 36.57
C VAL A 318 -38.63 20.00 37.19
N SER A 319 -39.05 21.25 37.21
CA SER A 319 -38.45 22.28 38.07
C SER A 319 -39.48 22.69 39.11
N PHE A 320 -39.05 22.93 40.35
CA PHE A 320 -39.96 23.19 41.46
C PHE A 320 -39.27 23.98 42.56
N GLN A 321 -40.08 24.57 43.44
CA GLN A 321 -39.63 25.12 44.71
C GLN A 321 -40.05 24.19 45.85
N ALA A 322 -39.24 24.10 46.90
CA ALA A 322 -39.53 23.26 48.06
C ALA A 322 -39.05 23.90 49.36
N ASN A 323 -39.67 23.50 50.47
CA ASN A 323 -39.24 23.83 51.84
C ASN A 323 -38.49 22.66 52.53
N THR A 324 -38.23 21.58 51.79
CA THR A 324 -37.49 20.39 52.27
C THR A 324 -36.08 20.39 51.70
N PHE A 325 -35.08 20.56 52.57
CA PHE A 325 -33.70 20.87 52.14
C PHE A 325 -32.83 19.63 51.89
N ASP A 326 -33.35 18.45 52.22
CA ASP A 326 -32.73 17.14 52.04
C ASP A 326 -32.86 16.57 50.61
N LEU A 327 -33.56 17.29 49.72
CA LEU A 327 -33.60 17.01 48.28
C LEU A 327 -32.31 17.44 47.58
N ALA A 328 -31.16 16.93 48.02
CA ALA A 328 -29.85 17.22 47.40
C ALA A 328 -29.68 16.48 46.05
N PRO A 329 -28.77 16.93 45.17
CA PRO A 329 -28.48 16.22 43.92
C PRO A 329 -28.12 14.74 44.14
N GLY A 330 -28.75 13.87 43.36
CA GLY A 330 -28.66 12.41 43.53
C GLY A 330 -29.80 11.79 44.37
N ALA A 331 -30.59 12.58 45.09
CA ALA A 331 -31.75 12.10 45.81
C ALA A 331 -32.87 11.65 44.84
N VAL A 332 -33.54 10.54 45.16
CA VAL A 332 -34.70 10.07 44.40
C VAL A 332 -35.96 10.25 45.25
N PHE A 333 -36.96 10.96 44.75
CA PHE A 333 -38.18 11.27 45.49
C PHE A 333 -39.44 11.17 44.62
N SER A 334 -40.61 11.33 45.23
CA SER A 334 -41.91 11.33 44.56
C SER A 334 -42.75 12.52 45.02
N ILE A 335 -43.62 13.00 44.12
CA ILE A 335 -44.54 14.11 44.37
C ILE A 335 -45.97 13.56 44.38
N ASP A 336 -46.75 13.83 45.41
CA ASP A 336 -48.18 13.51 45.44
C ASP A 336 -49.07 14.75 45.24
N ARG A 337 -50.35 14.50 44.95
CA ARG A 337 -51.41 15.51 44.73
C ARG A 337 -51.18 16.50 43.59
N HIS A 338 -50.18 16.30 42.73
CA HIS A 338 -50.03 17.09 41.51
C HIS A 338 -51.13 16.71 40.49
N PRO A 339 -51.82 17.68 39.85
CA PRO A 339 -52.96 17.39 38.97
C PRO A 339 -52.57 16.76 37.62
N HIS A 340 -51.31 16.94 37.17
CA HIS A 340 -50.85 16.45 35.88
C HIS A 340 -50.59 14.93 35.88
N PRO A 341 -51.11 14.16 34.90
CA PRO A 341 -51.03 12.69 34.89
C PRO A 341 -49.63 12.11 34.71
N GLU A 342 -48.65 12.89 34.21
CA GLU A 342 -47.25 12.45 34.13
C GLU A 342 -46.51 12.51 35.48
N ILE A 343 -47.10 13.18 36.48
CA ILE A 343 -46.57 13.30 37.85
C ILE A 343 -47.51 12.57 38.84
N PRO A 344 -47.76 11.26 38.69
CA PRO A 344 -48.52 10.50 39.69
C PRO A 344 -47.68 10.27 40.95
N ALA A 345 -48.34 9.98 42.08
CA ALA A 345 -47.67 9.75 43.37
C ALA A 345 -46.60 8.63 43.35
N ALA A 346 -46.73 7.66 42.44
CA ALA A 346 -45.75 6.57 42.29
C ALA A 346 -44.54 6.94 41.40
N ARG A 347 -44.54 8.11 40.75
CA ARG A 347 -43.44 8.53 39.86
C ARG A 347 -42.22 8.90 40.68
N ARG A 348 -41.09 8.33 40.30
CA ARG A 348 -39.78 8.62 40.88
C ARG A 348 -39.04 9.68 40.06
N TRP A 349 -38.49 10.66 40.76
CA TRP A 349 -37.73 11.77 40.21
C TRP A 349 -36.34 11.79 40.83
N LEU A 350 -35.30 11.92 40.01
CA LEU A 350 -33.91 12.07 40.41
C LEU A 350 -33.55 13.56 40.39
N VAL A 351 -33.19 14.12 41.55
CA VAL A 351 -32.74 15.51 41.66
C VAL A 351 -31.39 15.68 40.97
N LEU A 352 -31.31 16.62 40.02
CA LEU A 352 -30.10 16.90 39.25
C LEU A 352 -29.37 18.14 39.73
N GLU A 353 -30.09 19.20 40.07
CA GLU A 353 -29.51 20.44 40.54
C GLU A 353 -30.41 21.11 41.57
N THR A 354 -29.78 21.85 42.48
CA THR A 354 -30.47 22.63 43.51
C THR A 354 -29.77 23.96 43.73
N THR A 355 -30.57 24.98 44.02
CA THR A 355 -30.13 26.26 44.57
C THR A 355 -30.92 26.55 45.82
N LEU A 356 -30.24 26.63 46.95
CA LEU A 356 -30.83 26.96 48.24
C LEU A 356 -30.37 28.35 48.67
N GLU A 357 -31.32 29.23 48.95
CA GLU A 357 -31.05 30.58 49.43
C GLU A 357 -31.83 30.88 50.71
N GLY A 358 -31.21 31.64 51.62
CA GLY A 358 -31.85 32.01 52.87
C GLY A 358 -31.09 33.07 53.67
N ALA A 359 -31.77 33.61 54.67
CA ALA A 359 -31.24 34.51 55.69
C ALA A 359 -31.83 34.13 57.07
N PRO A 360 -31.23 34.55 58.21
CA PRO A 360 -31.69 34.16 59.54
C PRO A 360 -33.17 34.47 59.84
N GLU A 361 -33.68 35.60 59.34
CA GLU A 361 -35.03 36.11 59.61
C GLU A 361 -35.97 36.00 58.38
N ALA A 362 -35.50 35.40 57.30
CA ALA A 362 -36.26 35.23 56.07
C ALA A 362 -36.62 33.76 55.82
N GLU A 363 -37.66 33.53 55.02
CA GLU A 363 -37.99 32.20 54.52
C GLU A 363 -36.89 31.67 53.61
N TRP A 364 -36.61 30.36 53.69
CA TRP A 364 -35.61 29.70 52.88
C TRP A 364 -36.29 28.99 51.72
N ILE A 365 -35.76 29.20 50.52
CA ILE A 365 -36.35 28.65 49.31
C ILE A 365 -35.31 27.72 48.66
N LEU A 366 -35.66 26.44 48.51
CA LEU A 366 -34.96 25.53 47.64
C LEU A 366 -35.60 25.60 46.26
N THR A 367 -34.84 25.96 45.23
CA THR A 367 -35.22 25.75 43.83
C THR A 367 -34.48 24.53 43.32
N ALA A 368 -35.17 23.58 42.70
CA ALA A 368 -34.57 22.33 42.24
C ALA A 368 -35.06 21.94 40.85
N GLN A 369 -34.23 21.16 40.14
CA GLN A 369 -34.60 20.48 38.92
C GLN A 369 -34.36 18.98 39.09
N ALA A 370 -35.33 18.17 38.67
CA ALA A 370 -35.25 16.71 38.72
C ALA A 370 -35.66 16.09 37.38
N THR A 371 -35.03 14.98 37.01
CA THR A 371 -35.40 14.18 35.84
C THR A 371 -36.11 12.89 36.25
N MET A 372 -36.75 12.23 35.30
CA MET A 372 -37.46 10.98 35.59
C MET A 372 -36.46 9.86 35.88
N ALA A 373 -36.68 9.11 36.96
CA ALA A 373 -35.83 7.99 37.36
C ALA A 373 -36.29 6.64 36.76
N ASP A 374 -36.97 6.66 35.60
CA ASP A 374 -37.49 5.48 34.90
C ASP A 374 -36.57 4.96 33.78
N ALA A 375 -35.48 5.68 33.49
CA ALA A 375 -34.44 5.31 32.55
C ALA A 375 -33.05 5.50 33.17
N PRO A 376 -32.02 4.79 32.68
CA PRO A 376 -30.64 4.96 33.17
C PRO A 376 -30.18 6.42 33.06
N TYR A 377 -29.65 6.98 34.14
CA TYR A 377 -29.07 8.31 34.13
C TYR A 377 -27.58 8.23 33.80
N ARG A 378 -27.13 8.98 32.79
CA ARG A 378 -25.71 9.21 32.50
C ARG A 378 -25.43 10.71 32.48
N PRO A 379 -24.28 11.16 32.97
CA PRO A 379 -23.89 12.56 32.80
C PRO A 379 -23.74 12.90 31.31
N SER A 380 -24.20 14.09 30.90
CA SER A 380 -23.98 14.60 29.54
C SER A 380 -22.49 14.88 29.31
N ARG A 381 -22.00 14.64 28.09
CA ARG A 381 -20.60 14.86 27.71
C ARG A 381 -20.33 16.35 27.42
N ARG A 382 -20.09 17.12 28.48
CA ARG A 382 -19.91 18.59 28.41
C ARG A 382 -18.43 18.98 28.37
N THR A 383 -17.56 18.16 28.98
CA THR A 383 -16.15 18.48 29.11
C THR A 383 -15.42 18.15 27.81
N GLN A 384 -14.93 19.19 27.12
CA GLN A 384 -14.25 19.01 25.84
C GLN A 384 -12.91 18.29 26.02
N LYS A 385 -12.68 17.27 25.18
CA LYS A 385 -11.38 16.60 25.10
C LYS A 385 -10.39 17.51 24.34
N PRO A 386 -9.20 17.79 24.90
CA PRO A 386 -8.19 18.60 24.23
C PRO A 386 -7.65 17.86 22.99
N LEU A 387 -7.33 18.64 21.96
CA LEU A 387 -6.78 18.14 20.69
C LEU A 387 -5.35 18.65 20.49
N ILE A 388 -4.47 17.79 19.99
CA ILE A 388 -3.13 18.18 19.55
C ILE A 388 -3.22 18.74 18.13
N GLN A 389 -2.98 20.03 18.01
CA GLN A 389 -2.89 20.70 16.71
C GLN A 389 -1.48 20.54 16.14
N GLY A 390 -1.31 19.62 15.18
CA GLY A 390 -0.08 19.46 14.41
C GLY A 390 0.78 18.24 14.76
N LEU A 391 2.07 18.36 14.48
CA LEU A 391 3.08 17.31 14.72
C LEU A 391 3.88 17.64 15.99
N GLN A 392 4.27 16.59 16.72
CA GLN A 392 5.17 16.71 17.87
C GLN A 392 6.38 15.80 17.67
N SER A 393 7.51 16.15 18.28
CA SER A 393 8.68 15.28 18.26
C SER A 393 8.63 14.24 19.39
N ALA A 394 9.16 13.05 19.13
CA ALA A 394 9.34 11.99 20.10
C ALA A 394 10.64 11.23 19.84
N THR A 395 11.15 10.54 20.85
CA THR A 395 12.32 9.66 20.71
C THR A 395 11.88 8.21 20.70
N VAL A 396 12.32 7.43 19.72
CA VAL A 396 12.03 5.98 19.68
C VAL A 396 12.72 5.28 20.84
N VAL A 397 12.01 4.38 21.52
CA VAL A 397 12.49 3.65 22.70
C VAL A 397 12.23 2.15 22.58
N GLY A 398 12.94 1.36 23.38
CA GLY A 398 12.82 -0.08 23.43
C GLY A 398 13.64 -0.68 24.57
N PRO A 399 13.65 -2.02 24.70
CA PRO A 399 14.35 -2.70 25.76
C PRO A 399 15.84 -2.39 25.74
N ARG A 400 16.45 -2.34 26.93
CA ARG A 400 17.88 -2.05 27.08
C ARG A 400 18.72 -3.03 26.24
N GLY A 401 19.61 -2.47 25.42
CA GLY A 401 20.54 -3.23 24.57
C GLY A 401 20.01 -3.60 23.18
N GLN A 402 18.75 -3.26 22.85
CA GLN A 402 18.22 -3.41 21.49
C GLN A 402 18.38 -2.11 20.68
N GLU A 403 18.73 -2.23 19.40
CA GLU A 403 18.73 -1.10 18.46
C GLU A 403 17.41 -0.95 17.71
N ILE A 404 16.65 -2.05 17.55
CA ILE A 404 15.38 -2.10 16.82
C ILE A 404 14.38 -2.82 17.69
N HIS A 405 13.27 -2.15 18.01
CA HIS A 405 12.18 -2.70 18.81
C HIS A 405 10.86 -2.45 18.08
N THR A 406 10.30 -3.52 17.50
CA THR A 406 9.13 -3.46 16.61
C THR A 406 8.27 -4.71 16.76
N ASP A 407 6.99 -4.59 16.42
CA ASP A 407 6.05 -5.71 16.32
C ASP A 407 5.85 -6.18 14.86
N GLU A 408 4.90 -7.10 14.64
CA GLU A 408 4.57 -7.65 13.31
C GLU A 408 4.05 -6.62 12.28
N PHE A 409 3.60 -5.45 12.73
CA PHE A 409 3.10 -4.37 11.88
C PHE A 409 4.14 -3.27 11.62
N GLY A 410 5.37 -3.42 12.12
CA GLY A 410 6.38 -2.36 12.00
C GLY A 410 6.11 -1.17 12.93
N ARG A 411 5.33 -1.36 14.01
CA ARG A 411 5.04 -0.33 15.02
C ARG A 411 6.24 -0.13 15.93
N VAL A 412 6.40 1.06 16.49
CA VAL A 412 7.46 1.38 17.45
C VAL A 412 6.88 1.96 18.73
N ARG A 413 7.67 1.96 19.80
CA ARG A 413 7.35 2.70 21.04
C ARG A 413 8.21 3.94 21.14
N VAL A 414 7.70 4.97 21.81
CA VAL A 414 8.34 6.30 21.84
C VAL A 414 8.25 6.91 23.24
N GLN A 415 9.21 7.77 23.55
CA GLN A 415 9.10 8.75 24.62
C GLN A 415 8.69 10.09 24.02
N LEU A 416 7.49 10.56 24.35
CA LEU A 416 7.05 11.92 24.05
C LEU A 416 7.80 12.91 24.95
N HIS A 417 8.25 14.04 24.41
CA HIS A 417 9.16 14.94 25.15
C HIS A 417 8.50 15.65 26.33
N TRP A 418 7.18 15.78 26.32
CA TRP A 418 6.43 16.32 27.45
C TRP A 418 6.07 15.26 28.49
N ASP A 419 6.26 13.97 28.20
CA ASP A 419 6.04 12.91 29.19
C ASP A 419 7.21 12.90 30.17
N ARG A 420 6.91 13.27 31.42
CA ARG A 420 7.86 13.38 32.53
C ARG A 420 7.94 12.12 33.38
N GLU A 421 6.95 11.22 33.25
CA GLU A 421 6.84 10.01 34.08
C GLU A 421 7.47 8.79 33.38
N GLY A 422 7.56 8.81 32.04
CA GLY A 422 8.22 7.78 31.24
C GLY A 422 9.73 7.66 31.53
N GLN A 423 10.22 6.42 31.52
CA GLN A 423 11.61 6.07 31.87
C GLN A 423 12.51 5.91 30.64
N ARG A 424 12.03 6.29 29.45
CA ARG A 424 12.69 6.09 28.15
C ARG A 424 13.00 4.62 27.85
N ASP A 425 12.08 3.74 28.18
CA ASP A 425 12.19 2.28 28.00
C ASP A 425 11.03 1.74 27.16
N GLU A 426 10.91 0.42 27.05
CA GLU A 426 9.82 -0.19 26.31
C GLU A 426 8.44 0.11 26.88
N ARG A 427 8.28 0.72 28.06
CA ARG A 427 6.98 1.00 28.70
C ARG A 427 6.55 2.46 28.56
N SER A 428 7.32 3.31 27.88
CA SER A 428 7.00 4.74 27.75
C SER A 428 5.71 5.05 26.97
N SER A 429 5.32 4.19 26.02
CA SER A 429 4.10 4.38 25.23
C SER A 429 3.48 3.08 24.76
N CYS A 430 2.26 3.18 24.21
CA CYS A 430 1.67 2.13 23.39
C CYS A 430 2.47 1.93 22.10
N TRP A 431 2.09 0.90 21.34
CA TRP A 431 2.62 0.66 20.01
C TRP A 431 2.07 1.64 18.97
N ILE A 432 2.96 2.41 18.34
CA ILE A 432 2.64 3.48 17.40
C ILE A 432 2.92 3.02 15.97
N ARG A 433 1.92 3.12 15.09
CA ARG A 433 2.10 2.81 13.66
C ARG A 433 3.04 3.80 12.99
N ALA A 434 3.93 3.28 12.15
CA ALA A 434 4.83 4.09 11.34
C ALA A 434 4.27 4.34 9.93
N SER A 435 4.24 5.61 9.54
CA SER A 435 4.09 5.99 8.14
C SER A 435 5.33 5.56 7.36
N HIS A 436 5.10 5.00 6.18
CA HIS A 436 6.13 4.52 5.28
C HIS A 436 5.99 5.20 3.92
N GLY A 437 7.09 5.40 3.19
CA GLY A 437 7.07 6.08 1.89
C GLY A 437 6.24 5.35 0.82
N TRP A 438 6.06 4.04 0.94
CA TRP A 438 5.19 3.23 0.10
C TRP A 438 4.81 1.92 0.81
N ALA A 439 3.51 1.63 1.00
CA ALA A 439 3.05 0.41 1.65
C ALA A 439 1.90 -0.25 0.87
N GLY A 440 2.08 -1.51 0.45
CA GLY A 440 1.09 -2.33 -0.26
C GLY A 440 0.94 -3.73 0.32
N GLY A 441 0.04 -4.54 -0.25
CA GLY A 441 -0.23 -5.91 0.22
C GLY A 441 0.91 -6.89 -0.05
N GLY A 442 1.95 -6.86 0.79
CA GLY A 442 3.15 -7.71 0.66
C GLY A 442 4.31 -7.08 -0.14
N PHE A 443 4.26 -5.76 -0.38
CA PHE A 443 5.32 -5.02 -1.08
C PHE A 443 5.38 -3.56 -0.59
N GLY A 444 6.48 -2.87 -0.82
CA GLY A 444 6.63 -1.45 -0.46
C GLY A 444 8.05 -1.08 -0.03
N TRP A 445 8.18 0.09 0.59
CA TRP A 445 9.39 0.57 1.24
C TRP A 445 9.22 0.51 2.76
N MET A 446 10.08 -0.24 3.44
CA MET A 446 10.13 -0.33 4.89
C MET A 446 11.49 0.12 5.42
N ALA A 447 11.49 1.12 6.30
CA ALA A 447 12.66 1.61 7.01
C ALA A 447 12.27 1.79 8.48
N LEU A 448 12.52 0.75 9.29
CA LEU A 448 12.08 0.73 10.68
C LEU A 448 12.85 1.77 11.51
N PRO A 449 12.15 2.63 12.28
CA PRO A 449 12.79 3.53 13.22
C PRO A 449 13.60 2.75 14.26
N ARG A 450 14.80 3.23 14.59
CA ARG A 450 15.71 2.63 15.58
C ARG A 450 15.61 3.33 16.93
N VAL A 451 15.86 2.59 18.00
CA VAL A 451 15.92 3.13 19.37
C VAL A 451 16.93 4.29 19.43
N GLY A 452 16.49 5.41 20.01
CA GLY A 452 17.26 6.65 20.10
C GLY A 452 17.10 7.61 18.91
N GLN A 453 16.40 7.23 17.84
CA GLN A 453 16.09 8.16 16.75
C GLN A 453 14.97 9.13 17.14
N GLU A 454 15.05 10.35 16.62
CA GLU A 454 14.00 11.36 16.75
C GLU A 454 13.03 11.26 15.56
N ILE A 455 11.73 11.27 15.87
CA ILE A 455 10.65 11.12 14.92
C ILE A 455 9.59 12.20 15.13
N LEU A 456 8.79 12.44 14.10
CA LEU A 456 7.60 13.29 14.18
C LEU A 456 6.36 12.41 14.35
N VAL A 457 5.58 12.68 15.37
CA VAL A 457 4.33 12.00 15.73
C VAL A 457 3.16 12.93 15.42
N SER A 458 2.20 12.43 14.64
CA SER A 458 0.88 13.00 14.45
C SER A 458 -0.15 12.25 15.30
N PHE A 459 -1.36 12.79 15.37
CA PHE A 459 -2.44 12.25 16.18
C PHE A 459 -3.70 12.18 15.32
N LEU A 460 -4.32 11.00 15.20
CA LEU A 460 -5.49 10.82 14.35
C LEU A 460 -6.66 11.67 14.88
N GLN A 461 -7.24 12.54 14.03
CA GLN A 461 -8.22 13.56 14.43
C GLN A 461 -7.71 14.53 15.52
N GLY A 462 -6.40 14.64 15.72
CA GLY A 462 -5.79 15.39 16.82
C GLY A 462 -5.96 14.72 18.19
N ASP A 463 -6.48 13.50 18.27
CA ASP A 463 -6.74 12.80 19.52
C ASP A 463 -5.41 12.36 20.19
N PRO A 464 -5.06 12.87 21.39
CA PRO A 464 -3.84 12.49 22.11
C PRO A 464 -3.69 10.99 22.39
N ASP A 465 -4.80 10.24 22.42
CA ASP A 465 -4.82 8.79 22.65
C ASP A 465 -4.47 8.00 21.38
N GLN A 466 -4.37 8.65 20.21
CA GLN A 466 -4.20 8.00 18.89
C GLN A 466 -2.96 8.48 18.13
N PRO A 467 -1.74 8.27 18.67
CA PRO A 467 -0.50 8.66 17.99
C PRO A 467 -0.20 7.80 16.75
N VAL A 468 0.42 8.42 15.75
CA VAL A 468 0.96 7.79 14.53
C VAL A 468 2.26 8.49 14.14
N LEU A 469 3.31 7.73 13.84
CA LEU A 469 4.56 8.30 13.34
C LEU A 469 4.35 8.79 11.91
N ALA A 470 4.64 10.07 11.68
CA ALA A 470 4.46 10.76 10.40
C ALA A 470 5.77 11.03 9.65
N GLY A 471 6.92 11.06 10.34
CA GLY A 471 8.21 11.29 9.68
C GLY A 471 9.42 11.14 10.60
N HIS A 472 10.60 11.34 10.03
CA HIS A 472 11.90 11.28 10.70
C HIS A 472 12.61 12.62 10.59
N VAL A 473 13.42 12.96 11.60
CA VAL A 473 14.25 14.17 11.60
C VAL A 473 15.66 13.88 12.10
N TYR A 474 16.64 14.58 11.53
CA TYR A 474 18.02 14.58 12.04
C TYR A 474 18.17 15.64 13.13
N ASN A 475 19.10 15.43 14.05
CA ASN A 475 19.43 16.36 15.14
C ASN A 475 20.94 16.35 15.45
N ALA A 476 21.36 17.03 16.51
CA ALA A 476 22.76 17.15 16.87
C ALA A 476 23.45 15.82 17.21
N VAL A 477 22.68 14.83 17.69
CA VAL A 477 23.15 13.47 18.03
C VAL A 477 23.00 12.54 16.82
N GLN A 478 21.82 12.53 16.21
CA GLN A 478 21.49 11.80 14.99
C GLN A 478 21.79 12.68 13.78
N GLN A 479 23.07 12.78 13.44
CA GLN A 479 23.54 13.70 12.40
C GLN A 479 23.17 13.20 10.99
N VAL A 480 23.09 14.15 10.06
CA VAL A 480 22.94 13.87 8.64
C VAL A 480 24.07 12.96 8.12
N PRO A 481 23.84 12.09 7.11
CA PRO A 481 24.82 11.10 6.65
C PRO A 481 26.12 11.69 6.08
N TYR A 482 26.06 12.93 5.59
CA TYR A 482 27.18 13.69 5.06
C TYR A 482 27.19 15.07 5.69
N LYS A 483 28.39 15.60 5.96
CA LYS A 483 28.55 16.94 6.52
C LYS A 483 27.91 18.00 5.63
N LEU A 484 27.01 18.79 6.20
CA LEU A 484 26.37 19.93 5.55
C LEU A 484 26.89 21.26 6.15
N PRO A 485 26.96 22.34 5.35
CA PRO A 485 26.51 22.47 3.95
C PRO A 485 27.52 21.99 2.87
N ASP A 486 28.67 21.41 3.26
CA ASP A 486 29.76 21.02 2.35
C ASP A 486 29.28 20.09 1.22
N HIS A 487 28.38 19.14 1.52
CA HIS A 487 27.84 18.16 0.57
C HIS A 487 26.36 18.40 0.22
N LYS A 488 25.93 19.65 0.09
CA LYS A 488 24.53 20.05 -0.18
C LYS A 488 23.93 19.53 -1.50
N THR A 489 24.76 19.04 -2.43
CA THR A 489 24.35 18.46 -3.72
C THR A 489 24.25 16.94 -3.68
N ARG A 490 24.44 16.31 -2.52
CA ARG A 490 24.30 14.86 -2.36
C ARG A 490 22.93 14.44 -1.87
N SER A 491 22.36 13.45 -2.53
CA SER A 491 21.17 12.72 -2.10
C SER A 491 21.55 11.26 -1.82
N THR A 492 21.16 10.71 -0.67
CA THR A 492 21.58 9.36 -0.29
C THR A 492 20.51 8.56 0.45
N TRP A 493 20.53 7.25 0.23
CA TRP A 493 19.98 6.25 1.15
C TRP A 493 21.13 5.44 1.71
N LYS A 494 21.45 5.68 2.98
CA LYS A 494 22.55 5.04 3.69
C LYS A 494 22.01 4.30 4.91
N SER A 495 22.32 3.01 5.01
CA SER A 495 21.96 2.19 6.16
C SER A 495 23.10 2.13 7.18
N ASP A 496 22.86 1.44 8.28
CA ASP A 496 23.90 1.05 9.24
C ASP A 496 23.70 -0.42 9.62
N SER A 497 24.79 -1.18 9.74
CA SER A 497 24.73 -2.60 10.11
C SER A 497 24.20 -2.73 11.54
N SER A 498 23.41 -3.78 11.81
CA SER A 498 22.77 -3.98 13.11
C SER A 498 22.85 -5.47 13.48
N LEU A 499 23.08 -5.86 14.75
CA LEU A 499 23.37 -5.02 15.94
C LEU A 499 24.86 -4.67 16.06
N GLY A 500 25.18 -3.55 16.71
CA GLY A 500 26.54 -3.16 17.11
C GLY A 500 27.38 -2.52 15.99
N GLY A 501 26.76 -1.64 15.19
CA GLY A 501 27.21 -1.16 13.88
C GLY A 501 28.72 -0.96 13.65
N GLY A 502 29.14 -1.23 12.39
CA GLY A 502 30.54 -1.19 11.93
C GLY A 502 30.70 -1.23 10.41
N GLY A 503 29.63 -0.92 9.66
CA GLY A 503 29.58 -0.97 8.20
C GLY A 503 28.22 -0.53 7.65
N PHE A 504 28.12 -0.24 6.35
CA PHE A 504 26.90 0.31 5.76
C PHE A 504 26.68 -0.12 4.30
N ASN A 505 25.40 -0.16 3.90
CA ASN A 505 25.00 -0.19 2.49
C ASN A 505 24.55 1.20 2.06
N GLU A 506 24.80 1.57 0.81
CA GLU A 506 24.47 2.90 0.33
C GLU A 506 24.14 2.95 -1.16
N ILE A 507 23.15 3.78 -1.51
CA ILE A 507 22.95 4.33 -2.85
C ILE A 507 23.00 5.86 -2.71
N MET A 508 23.93 6.51 -3.39
CA MET A 508 24.16 7.95 -3.32
C MET A 508 24.25 8.55 -4.73
N PHE A 509 23.66 9.74 -4.88
CA PHE A 509 23.69 10.58 -6.06
C PHE A 509 24.40 11.90 -5.70
N GLU A 510 25.43 12.25 -6.43
CA GLU A 510 26.09 13.56 -6.41
C GLU A 510 25.65 14.33 -7.66
N ASP A 511 25.01 15.48 -7.44
CA ASP A 511 24.48 16.34 -8.51
C ASP A 511 25.34 17.60 -8.73
N LEU A 512 26.58 17.61 -8.23
CA LEU A 512 27.53 18.68 -8.51
C LEU A 512 27.93 18.67 -10.00
N ALA A 513 27.55 19.71 -10.73
CA ALA A 513 27.79 19.83 -12.17
C ALA A 513 29.26 19.58 -12.58
N GLY A 514 29.46 18.69 -13.55
CA GLY A 514 30.78 18.26 -14.04
C GLY A 514 31.52 17.28 -13.11
N LYS A 515 30.89 16.87 -12.01
CA LYS A 515 31.39 15.90 -11.02
C LYS A 515 30.28 14.95 -10.58
N GLU A 516 29.26 14.76 -11.41
CA GLU A 516 28.11 13.92 -11.12
C GLU A 516 28.53 12.47 -10.88
N LEU A 517 27.95 11.83 -9.87
CA LEU A 517 28.30 10.45 -9.49
C LEU A 517 27.07 9.70 -9.00
N VAL A 518 26.89 8.48 -9.50
CA VAL A 518 26.04 7.47 -8.86
C VAL A 518 26.94 6.47 -8.17
N TRP A 519 26.88 6.43 -6.84
CA TRP A 519 27.63 5.51 -6.00
C TRP A 519 26.71 4.44 -5.41
N ALA A 520 27.12 3.18 -5.52
CA ALA A 520 26.40 2.05 -4.94
C ALA A 520 27.38 1.14 -4.19
N GLN A 521 27.18 1.00 -2.88
CA GLN A 521 28.01 0.17 -2.01
C GLN A 521 27.16 -0.92 -1.34
N ALA A 522 27.68 -2.14 -1.39
CA ALA A 522 27.22 -3.25 -0.55
C ALA A 522 28.32 -3.57 0.47
N GLN A 523 27.96 -3.65 1.76
CA GLN A 523 28.91 -3.95 2.84
C GLN A 523 29.47 -5.37 2.76
N LYS A 524 28.69 -6.31 2.22
CA LYS A 524 29.05 -7.72 2.11
C LYS A 524 28.68 -8.26 0.72
N ASP A 525 27.53 -8.90 0.60
CA ASP A 525 27.10 -9.57 -0.63
C ASP A 525 26.21 -8.65 -1.48
N ARG A 526 26.43 -8.63 -2.79
CA ARG A 526 25.54 -7.96 -3.77
C ARG A 526 24.99 -8.99 -4.74
N MET A 527 23.70 -9.28 -4.62
CA MET A 527 22.98 -10.14 -5.55
C MET A 527 22.14 -9.29 -6.50
N ARG A 528 22.17 -9.61 -7.80
CA ARG A 528 21.36 -8.96 -8.83
C ARG A 528 20.71 -10.02 -9.70
N LEU A 529 19.38 -10.03 -9.73
CA LEU A 529 18.57 -10.92 -10.56
C LEU A 529 17.78 -10.08 -11.58
N VAL A 530 18.07 -10.29 -12.86
CA VAL A 530 17.29 -9.73 -13.97
C VAL A 530 16.63 -10.91 -14.67
N ARG A 531 15.29 -10.98 -14.61
CA ARG A 531 14.52 -12.13 -15.14
C ARG A 531 14.29 -12.07 -16.65
N HIS A 532 14.76 -11.01 -17.28
CA HIS A 532 14.53 -10.73 -18.69
C HIS A 532 15.81 -10.09 -19.25
N ASP A 533 15.74 -8.89 -19.82
CA ASP A 533 16.90 -8.27 -20.44
C ASP A 533 17.67 -7.33 -19.50
N GLU A 534 19.00 -7.47 -19.48
CA GLU A 534 19.90 -6.45 -18.96
C GLU A 534 20.64 -5.76 -20.10
N GLN A 535 20.63 -4.42 -20.11
CA GLN A 535 21.40 -3.60 -21.03
C GLN A 535 22.25 -2.61 -20.26
N ILE A 536 23.54 -2.54 -20.62
CA ILE A 536 24.50 -1.61 -20.01
C ILE A 536 25.19 -0.82 -21.13
N THR A 537 25.03 0.49 -21.11
CA THR A 537 25.72 1.42 -22.02
C THR A 537 26.66 2.30 -21.22
N VAL A 538 27.94 2.31 -21.60
CA VAL A 538 28.97 3.17 -21.00
C VAL A 538 29.55 4.03 -22.13
N ALA A 539 29.38 5.34 -22.04
CA ALA A 539 29.75 6.28 -23.11
C ALA A 539 31.26 6.59 -23.16
N HIS A 540 31.96 6.37 -22.05
CA HIS A 540 33.41 6.54 -21.94
C HIS A 540 34.04 5.23 -21.45
N ASP A 541 34.63 5.20 -20.26
CA ASP A 541 35.37 4.04 -19.78
C ASP A 541 34.58 3.15 -18.81
N ARG A 542 34.78 1.83 -18.91
CA ARG A 542 34.35 0.84 -17.92
C ARG A 542 35.56 0.12 -17.34
N GLN A 543 35.79 0.28 -16.05
CA GLN A 543 36.80 -0.47 -15.30
C GLN A 543 36.13 -1.50 -14.38
N LYS A 544 36.65 -2.73 -14.38
CA LYS A 544 36.19 -3.81 -13.49
C LYS A 544 37.41 -4.47 -12.86
N LEU A 545 37.44 -4.51 -11.52
CA LEU A 545 38.44 -5.23 -10.74
C LEU A 545 37.76 -6.33 -9.95
N VAL A 546 38.19 -7.58 -10.16
CA VAL A 546 37.84 -8.72 -9.33
C VAL A 546 39.12 -9.21 -8.68
N LYS A 547 39.18 -9.19 -7.35
CA LYS A 547 40.40 -9.53 -6.59
C LYS A 547 40.59 -11.04 -6.42
N ASN A 548 39.49 -11.80 -6.43
CA ASN A 548 39.50 -13.24 -6.33
C ASN A 548 38.97 -13.82 -7.64
N ASP A 549 37.88 -14.59 -7.61
CA ASP A 549 37.38 -15.31 -8.78
C ASP A 549 36.24 -14.60 -9.50
N GLU A 550 36.24 -14.69 -10.83
CA GLU A 550 35.11 -14.35 -11.70
C GLU A 550 34.68 -15.59 -12.47
N ALA A 551 33.40 -15.94 -12.38
CA ALA A 551 32.77 -16.98 -13.18
C ALA A 551 31.67 -16.37 -14.05
N ASP A 552 31.63 -16.75 -15.33
CA ASP A 552 30.70 -16.25 -16.34
C ASP A 552 30.18 -17.45 -17.15
N GLU A 553 28.87 -17.73 -17.04
CA GLU A 553 28.18 -18.83 -17.71
C GLU A 553 27.15 -18.25 -18.68
N THR A 554 27.18 -18.70 -19.94
CA THR A 554 26.23 -18.29 -20.98
C THR A 554 25.66 -19.56 -21.62
N GLU A 555 24.39 -19.87 -21.36
CA GLU A 555 23.74 -21.04 -21.96
C GLU A 555 23.41 -20.84 -23.45
N GLY A 556 23.18 -19.60 -23.87
CA GLY A 556 22.92 -19.22 -25.25
C GLY A 556 24.19 -18.80 -26.00
N HIS A 557 24.08 -17.71 -26.75
CA HIS A 557 25.20 -17.20 -27.54
C HIS A 557 25.95 -16.07 -26.82
N ARG A 558 27.28 -16.17 -26.78
CA ARG A 558 28.16 -15.06 -26.43
C ARG A 558 28.74 -14.43 -27.70
N LYS A 559 28.37 -13.18 -27.99
CA LYS A 559 28.93 -12.40 -29.10
C LYS A 559 29.79 -11.27 -28.54
N ARG A 560 31.02 -11.12 -29.04
CA ARG A 560 31.94 -10.05 -28.65
C ARG A 560 32.45 -9.34 -29.91
N TRP A 561 32.22 -8.04 -29.99
CA TRP A 561 32.81 -7.18 -31.00
C TRP A 561 33.72 -6.17 -30.32
N VAL A 562 34.90 -5.95 -30.89
CA VAL A 562 35.88 -4.97 -30.41
C VAL A 562 36.30 -4.15 -31.63
N GLY A 563 35.99 -2.85 -31.62
CA GLY A 563 36.18 -1.99 -32.79
C GLY A 563 37.64 -1.58 -33.06
N LYS A 564 38.51 -1.73 -32.05
CA LYS A 564 39.95 -1.46 -32.15
C LYS A 564 40.72 -2.68 -31.64
N ASP A 565 41.39 -2.54 -30.51
CA ASP A 565 42.33 -3.53 -30.00
C ASP A 565 41.72 -4.39 -28.89
N LEU A 566 42.05 -5.68 -28.91
CA LEU A 566 41.80 -6.62 -27.83
C LEU A 566 43.14 -7.15 -27.31
N ASP A 567 43.59 -6.63 -26.18
CA ASP A 567 44.71 -7.17 -25.44
C ASP A 567 44.22 -8.19 -24.40
N ALA A 568 44.78 -9.41 -24.45
CA ALA A 568 44.46 -10.48 -23.51
C ALA A 568 45.76 -11.13 -22.98
N LEU A 569 46.06 -10.93 -21.70
CA LEU A 569 47.20 -11.53 -21.02
C LEU A 569 46.71 -12.61 -20.05
N THR A 570 47.18 -13.85 -20.24
CA THR A 570 46.95 -14.95 -19.30
C THR A 570 48.29 -15.38 -18.72
N GLN A 571 48.52 -15.14 -17.43
CA GLN A 571 49.83 -15.40 -16.80
C GLN A 571 50.16 -16.88 -16.57
N ARG A 572 49.13 -17.72 -16.39
CA ARG A 572 49.30 -19.16 -16.14
C ARG A 572 48.78 -19.99 -17.31
N HIS A 573 47.50 -20.34 -17.29
CA HIS A 573 46.93 -21.29 -18.26
C HIS A 573 45.72 -20.70 -18.97
N HIS A 574 45.74 -20.76 -20.30
CA HIS A 574 44.55 -20.61 -21.13
C HIS A 574 44.11 -22.00 -21.60
N ARG A 575 42.87 -22.39 -21.28
CA ARG A 575 42.29 -23.68 -21.68
C ARG A 575 40.95 -23.45 -22.35
N ALA A 576 40.78 -23.97 -23.56
CA ALA A 576 39.53 -23.92 -24.31
C ALA A 576 39.15 -25.33 -24.75
N ARG A 577 37.88 -25.70 -24.56
CA ARG A 577 37.29 -26.93 -25.10
C ARG A 577 36.12 -26.53 -25.99
N ILE A 578 36.22 -26.86 -27.27
CA ILE A 578 35.19 -26.62 -28.28
C ILE A 578 34.66 -27.99 -28.69
N GLU A 579 33.38 -28.26 -28.45
CA GLU A 579 32.75 -29.56 -28.78
C GLU A 579 32.27 -29.62 -30.23
N GLY A 580 32.08 -28.45 -30.87
CA GLY A 580 31.79 -28.31 -32.29
C GLY A 580 33.00 -27.74 -33.04
N ASP A 581 32.75 -26.80 -33.95
CA ASP A 581 33.78 -26.22 -34.81
C ASP A 581 34.46 -24.98 -34.20
N ASP A 582 35.77 -24.85 -34.44
CA ASP A 582 36.53 -23.62 -34.22
C ASP A 582 36.93 -23.01 -35.57
N HIS A 583 36.43 -21.82 -35.86
CA HIS A 583 36.70 -21.10 -37.11
C HIS A 583 37.52 -19.84 -36.83
N LEU A 584 38.72 -19.77 -37.41
CA LEU A 584 39.60 -18.62 -37.32
C LEU A 584 39.90 -18.05 -38.71
N VAL A 585 39.57 -16.79 -38.93
CA VAL A 585 39.95 -16.03 -40.13
C VAL A 585 40.79 -14.83 -39.71
N VAL A 586 42.04 -14.79 -40.16
CA VAL A 586 42.96 -13.67 -39.94
C VAL A 586 43.29 -13.04 -41.29
N LYS A 587 42.82 -11.80 -41.51
CA LYS A 587 43.10 -11.06 -42.76
C LYS A 587 44.54 -10.54 -42.83
N GLY A 588 45.11 -10.21 -41.67
CA GLY A 588 46.50 -9.77 -41.54
C GLY A 588 47.43 -10.95 -41.29
N ASN A 589 48.34 -10.77 -40.33
CA ASN A 589 49.31 -11.81 -39.98
C ASN A 589 48.85 -12.61 -38.77
N LEU A 590 48.90 -13.95 -38.85
CA LEU A 590 48.86 -14.84 -37.69
C LEU A 590 50.29 -15.22 -37.32
N ARG A 591 50.78 -14.75 -36.16
CA ARG A 591 52.10 -15.09 -35.61
C ARG A 591 51.92 -15.87 -34.32
N GLY A 592 52.52 -17.04 -34.23
CA GLY A 592 52.56 -17.84 -33.01
C GLY A 592 54.00 -18.20 -32.67
N GLN A 593 54.38 -17.95 -31.42
CA GLN A 593 55.64 -18.41 -30.85
C GLN A 593 55.32 -19.34 -29.68
N VAL A 594 56.03 -20.45 -29.61
CA VAL A 594 55.91 -21.42 -28.51
C VAL A 594 57.33 -21.72 -28.06
N ASP A 595 57.72 -21.20 -26.90
CA ASP A 595 59.06 -21.44 -26.33
C ASP A 595 59.20 -22.88 -25.80
N GLY A 596 58.07 -23.51 -25.46
CA GLY A 596 57.98 -24.92 -25.09
C GLY A 596 57.68 -25.84 -26.29
N LYS A 597 56.87 -26.88 -26.05
CA LYS A 597 56.46 -27.83 -27.09
C LYS A 597 55.12 -27.44 -27.72
N ARG A 598 54.98 -27.64 -29.04
CA ARG A 598 53.69 -27.60 -29.74
C ARG A 598 53.26 -29.03 -30.09
N SER A 599 52.19 -29.51 -29.47
CA SER A 599 51.56 -30.81 -29.76
C SER A 599 50.31 -30.60 -30.63
N LEU A 600 50.08 -31.47 -31.62
CA LEU A 600 48.90 -31.43 -32.47
C LEU A 600 48.52 -32.86 -32.88
N THR A 601 47.25 -33.21 -32.63
CA THR A 601 46.62 -34.46 -33.07
C THR A 601 45.42 -34.08 -33.92
N VAL A 602 45.30 -34.66 -35.12
CA VAL A 602 44.15 -34.52 -36.00
C VAL A 602 43.65 -35.93 -36.29
N ALA A 603 42.39 -36.21 -35.98
CA ALA A 603 41.83 -37.56 -36.08
C ALA A 603 41.49 -37.95 -37.54
N GLU A 604 41.09 -36.96 -38.33
CA GLU A 604 40.77 -37.08 -39.74
C GLU A 604 41.79 -36.29 -40.57
N ASP A 605 41.33 -35.42 -41.46
CA ASP A 605 42.18 -34.73 -42.42
C ASP A 605 42.81 -33.44 -41.90
N ARG A 606 44.08 -33.24 -42.24
CA ARG A 606 44.77 -31.96 -42.08
C ARG A 606 45.16 -31.40 -43.44
N HIS A 607 44.47 -30.35 -43.87
CA HIS A 607 44.80 -29.64 -45.10
C HIS A 607 45.61 -28.38 -44.83
N HIS A 608 46.74 -28.23 -45.52
CA HIS A 608 47.47 -26.98 -45.62
C HIS A 608 47.52 -26.56 -47.09
N LYS A 609 46.82 -25.48 -47.43
CA LYS A 609 47.00 -24.79 -48.72
C LYS A 609 47.78 -23.50 -48.48
N VAL A 610 48.93 -23.37 -49.13
CA VAL A 610 49.79 -22.18 -49.02
C VAL A 610 50.08 -21.69 -50.44
N GLU A 611 49.59 -20.51 -50.80
CA GLU A 611 49.78 -19.93 -52.13
C GLU A 611 51.19 -19.38 -52.33
N GLY A 612 51.80 -18.90 -51.24
CA GLY A 612 53.19 -18.47 -51.21
C GLY A 612 54.14 -19.62 -50.81
N ARG A 613 55.05 -19.33 -49.89
CA ARG A 613 56.07 -20.27 -49.41
C ARG A 613 55.62 -21.02 -48.16
N HIS A 614 55.58 -22.35 -48.23
CA HIS A 614 55.51 -23.21 -47.05
C HIS A 614 56.93 -23.68 -46.67
N ALA A 615 57.41 -23.30 -45.48
CA ALA A 615 58.74 -23.67 -44.99
C ALA A 615 58.64 -24.40 -43.66
N LEU A 616 59.25 -25.59 -43.58
CA LEU A 616 59.38 -26.38 -42.36
C LEU A 616 60.87 -26.58 -42.06
N LYS A 617 61.33 -26.09 -40.91
CA LYS A 617 62.69 -26.29 -40.42
C LYS A 617 62.62 -26.94 -39.03
N ALA A 618 63.40 -27.99 -38.83
CA ALA A 618 63.68 -28.55 -37.51
C ALA A 618 65.20 -28.73 -37.37
N ASP A 619 65.79 -28.35 -36.24
CA ASP A 619 67.24 -28.48 -36.02
C ASP A 619 67.67 -29.92 -35.73
N GLN A 620 66.75 -30.78 -35.30
CA GLN A 620 67.01 -32.20 -35.00
C GLN A 620 66.47 -33.14 -36.09
N GLN A 621 65.14 -33.23 -36.24
CA GLN A 621 64.52 -34.19 -37.14
C GLN A 621 63.14 -33.71 -37.62
N VAL A 622 62.86 -33.90 -38.92
CA VAL A 622 61.51 -33.95 -39.49
C VAL A 622 61.19 -35.41 -39.77
N HIS A 623 60.10 -35.94 -39.23
CA HIS A 623 59.67 -37.33 -39.42
C HIS A 623 58.26 -37.35 -40.04
N LEU A 624 58.17 -37.79 -41.30
CA LEU A 624 56.91 -37.95 -42.03
C LEU A 624 56.65 -39.44 -42.23
N VAL A 625 55.49 -39.92 -41.80
CA VAL A 625 55.06 -41.32 -41.92
C VAL A 625 53.63 -41.34 -42.42
N ALA A 626 53.36 -42.16 -43.45
CA ALA A 626 52.02 -42.45 -43.95
C ALA A 626 51.79 -43.97 -43.87
N GLY A 627 50.58 -44.40 -43.49
CA GLY A 627 50.25 -45.82 -43.35
C GLY A 627 50.12 -46.56 -44.69
N GLU A 628 49.81 -45.82 -45.76
CA GLU A 628 49.70 -46.35 -47.12
C GLU A 628 50.68 -45.64 -48.05
N ASN A 629 50.39 -44.39 -48.43
CA ASN A 629 51.15 -43.65 -49.44
C ASN A 629 51.70 -42.34 -48.90
N LEU A 630 52.98 -42.08 -49.14
CA LEU A 630 53.59 -40.76 -49.02
C LEU A 630 53.94 -40.27 -50.43
N VAL A 631 53.16 -39.31 -50.95
CA VAL A 631 53.34 -38.77 -52.30
C VAL A 631 53.81 -37.32 -52.21
N GLY A 632 54.88 -37.00 -52.93
CA GLY A 632 55.37 -35.63 -53.09
C GLY A 632 55.52 -35.33 -54.58
N GLU A 633 54.86 -34.26 -55.03
CA GLU A 633 54.87 -33.83 -56.42
C GLU A 633 55.36 -32.38 -56.50
N GLY A 634 56.25 -32.11 -57.45
CA GLY A 634 56.72 -30.78 -57.78
C GLY A 634 56.63 -30.58 -59.28
N ALA A 635 56.06 -29.44 -59.71
CA ALA A 635 55.82 -29.19 -61.13
C ALA A 635 57.11 -28.92 -61.94
N VAL A 636 58.15 -28.40 -61.29
CA VAL A 636 59.41 -28.01 -61.93
C VAL A 636 60.60 -28.79 -61.37
N ASP A 637 60.60 -29.01 -60.06
CA ASP A 637 61.73 -29.60 -59.34
C ASP A 637 61.28 -30.29 -58.05
N VAL A 638 61.77 -31.51 -57.83
CA VAL A 638 61.74 -32.19 -56.53
C VAL A 638 63.16 -32.60 -56.21
N THR A 639 63.75 -32.01 -55.17
CA THR A 639 65.12 -32.32 -54.73
C THR A 639 65.16 -32.82 -53.28
N VAL A 640 65.77 -33.98 -53.07
CA VAL A 640 66.18 -34.48 -51.76
C VAL A 640 67.70 -34.46 -51.70
N LYS A 641 68.28 -33.61 -50.84
CA LYS A 641 69.73 -33.39 -50.76
C LYS A 641 70.25 -33.69 -49.36
N GLY A 642 71.40 -34.34 -49.30
CA GLY A 642 72.15 -34.60 -48.07
C GLY A 642 73.67 -34.43 -48.26
N PRO A 643 74.47 -34.64 -47.22
CA PRO A 643 75.93 -34.44 -47.28
C PRO A 643 76.66 -35.39 -48.25
N GLY A 644 76.10 -36.56 -48.55
CA GLY A 644 76.70 -37.56 -49.46
C GLY A 644 76.26 -37.45 -50.92
N GLY A 645 75.38 -36.51 -51.28
CA GLY A 645 74.81 -36.40 -52.63
C GLY A 645 73.38 -35.86 -52.65
N PHE A 646 72.71 -35.93 -53.80
CA PHE A 646 71.30 -35.57 -53.96
C PHE A 646 70.58 -36.50 -54.94
N LEU A 647 69.26 -36.56 -54.78
CA LEU A 647 68.31 -37.03 -55.76
C LEU A 647 67.48 -35.83 -56.20
N ARG A 648 67.42 -35.59 -57.51
CA ARG A 648 66.67 -34.49 -58.09
C ARG A 648 65.83 -35.02 -59.25
N ILE A 649 64.56 -34.66 -59.26
CA ILE A 649 63.61 -34.96 -60.32
C ILE A 649 63.21 -33.61 -60.92
N ASP A 650 63.54 -33.41 -62.19
CA ASP A 650 63.18 -32.20 -62.94
C ASP A 650 62.67 -32.60 -64.34
N ALA A 651 62.37 -31.60 -65.19
CA ALA A 651 61.83 -31.82 -66.53
C ALA A 651 62.75 -32.66 -67.44
N THR A 652 64.02 -32.84 -67.10
CA THR A 652 64.99 -33.61 -67.90
C THR A 652 65.11 -35.08 -67.47
N GLY A 653 64.61 -35.44 -66.29
CA GLY A 653 64.59 -36.80 -65.77
C GLY A 653 65.00 -36.92 -64.30
N ILE A 654 65.38 -38.14 -63.89
CA ILE A 654 65.83 -38.45 -62.54
C ILE A 654 67.36 -38.38 -62.50
N THR A 655 67.91 -37.39 -61.78
CA THR A 655 69.35 -37.27 -61.52
C THR A 655 69.68 -37.83 -60.15
N ILE A 656 70.53 -38.86 -60.11
CA ILE A 656 71.11 -39.43 -58.89
C ILE A 656 72.60 -39.15 -58.90
N LYS A 657 73.07 -38.25 -58.02
CA LYS A 657 74.49 -37.89 -57.92
C LYS A 657 74.95 -38.01 -56.47
N GLY A 658 75.86 -38.94 -56.19
CA GLY A 658 76.45 -39.13 -54.87
C GLY A 658 77.86 -39.72 -54.96
N THR A 659 78.59 -39.67 -53.83
CA THR A 659 79.97 -40.18 -53.73
C THR A 659 80.06 -41.69 -53.98
N LEU A 660 79.00 -42.43 -53.61
CA LEU A 660 78.80 -43.84 -53.89
C LEU A 660 77.29 -44.11 -53.94
N VAL A 661 76.79 -44.67 -55.04
CA VAL A 661 75.37 -45.02 -55.22
C VAL A 661 75.20 -46.53 -55.14
N LYS A 662 74.53 -47.02 -54.09
CA LYS A 662 74.25 -48.45 -53.89
C LYS A 662 72.84 -48.78 -54.36
N ILE A 663 72.72 -49.60 -55.40
CA ILE A 663 71.45 -50.07 -55.94
C ILE A 663 71.33 -51.56 -55.60
N ASN A 664 70.25 -51.95 -54.91
CA ASN A 664 69.93 -53.34 -54.51
C ASN A 664 70.99 -54.06 -53.64
N THR A 665 71.95 -53.37 -53.02
CA THR A 665 72.98 -53.97 -52.15
C THR A 665 73.32 -53.10 -50.93
N GLY A 666 73.04 -53.62 -49.72
CA GLY A 666 73.48 -53.06 -48.44
C GLY A 666 72.71 -51.82 -47.94
N GLY A 667 72.36 -51.84 -46.64
CA GLY A 667 71.77 -50.70 -45.91
C GLY A 667 70.62 -51.12 -44.99
N THR A 668 70.55 -50.54 -43.80
CA THR A 668 69.35 -50.58 -42.93
C THR A 668 68.64 -49.22 -42.99
N PRO A 669 67.30 -49.16 -43.06
CA PRO A 669 66.59 -47.89 -43.06
C PRO A 669 66.89 -47.08 -41.79
N GLY A 670 66.97 -45.76 -41.93
CA GLY A 670 67.10 -44.85 -40.79
C GLY A 670 65.87 -44.96 -39.87
N ARG A 671 66.07 -44.91 -38.55
CA ARG A 671 64.97 -44.95 -37.58
C ARG A 671 64.52 -43.54 -37.22
N GLY A 672 63.23 -43.23 -37.42
CA GLY A 672 62.58 -42.07 -36.83
C GLY A 672 62.12 -42.34 -35.40
N ARG A 673 62.00 -41.29 -34.57
CA ARG A 673 61.55 -41.42 -33.17
C ARG A 673 60.04 -41.70 -33.00
N GLY A 674 59.28 -41.84 -34.10
CA GLY A 674 57.82 -42.00 -34.07
C GLY A 674 57.09 -40.69 -33.76
N SER A 675 55.75 -40.71 -33.78
CA SER A 675 54.89 -39.60 -33.34
C SER A 675 54.23 -39.96 -32.02
N ARG A 676 54.35 -39.09 -31.00
CA ARG A 676 53.72 -39.24 -29.67
C ARG A 676 53.25 -37.87 -29.17
N PRO A 677 52.17 -37.30 -29.76
CA PRO A 677 51.64 -36.02 -29.32
C PRO A 677 51.09 -36.13 -27.88
N GLU A 678 51.38 -35.12 -27.06
CA GLU A 678 50.77 -34.95 -25.74
C GLU A 678 49.33 -34.46 -25.89
N VAL A 679 48.40 -35.01 -25.10
CA VAL A 679 46.97 -34.65 -25.12
C VAL A 679 46.76 -33.32 -24.37
N PRO A 680 45.92 -32.39 -24.87
CA PRO A 680 45.64 -31.14 -24.16
C PRO A 680 44.98 -31.37 -22.79
N ALA A 681 45.31 -30.54 -21.80
CA ALA A 681 44.60 -30.53 -20.52
C ALA A 681 43.18 -29.97 -20.71
N LEU A 682 42.17 -30.66 -20.17
CA LEU A 682 40.77 -30.26 -20.32
C LEU A 682 40.49 -28.90 -19.65
N ALA A 683 39.60 -28.14 -20.28
CA ALA A 683 39.03 -26.94 -19.69
C ALA A 683 38.30 -27.29 -18.39
N LEU A 684 38.51 -26.48 -17.35
CA LEU A 684 37.83 -26.65 -16.07
C LEU A 684 36.44 -26.01 -16.20
N GLN A 685 35.38 -26.76 -15.90
CA GLN A 685 34.05 -26.19 -15.82
C GLN A 685 33.93 -25.42 -14.51
N ALA A 686 33.41 -24.20 -14.58
CA ALA A 686 32.95 -23.51 -13.38
C ALA A 686 31.86 -24.37 -12.72
N PRO A 687 31.82 -24.47 -11.38
CA PRO A 687 30.70 -25.10 -10.71
C PRO A 687 29.42 -24.38 -11.15
N LYS A 688 28.44 -25.13 -11.65
CA LYS A 688 27.14 -24.56 -11.99
C LYS A 688 26.59 -23.88 -10.75
N ALA A 689 26.35 -22.59 -10.84
CA ALA A 689 25.66 -21.88 -9.77
C ALA A 689 24.23 -22.42 -9.74
N GLU A 690 23.90 -23.21 -8.70
CA GLU A 690 22.51 -23.47 -8.39
C GLU A 690 21.88 -22.10 -8.10
N VAL A 691 20.94 -21.69 -8.95
CA VAL A 691 20.01 -20.62 -8.57
C VAL A 691 19.39 -21.10 -7.28
N GLN A 692 19.65 -20.42 -6.15
CA GLN A 692 18.96 -20.70 -4.90
C GLN A 692 17.46 -20.51 -5.15
N SER A 693 16.79 -21.60 -5.49
CA SER A 693 15.36 -21.71 -5.28
C SER A 693 15.21 -21.90 -3.78
N ASP A 694 14.68 -20.89 -3.08
CA ASP A 694 14.07 -21.14 -1.78
C ASP A 694 13.04 -22.25 -1.96
N ALA A 695 13.39 -23.44 -1.48
CA ALA A 695 12.57 -24.63 -1.55
C ALA A 695 11.82 -24.78 -0.23
N THR A 696 10.56 -24.32 -0.22
CA THR A 696 9.48 -25.16 0.30
C THR A 696 8.70 -25.70 -0.88
N LYS A 697 9.21 -26.74 -1.54
CA LYS A 697 8.39 -27.68 -2.31
C LYS A 697 8.89 -29.12 -2.09
N SER A 698 7.96 -29.93 -1.61
CA SER A 698 8.04 -31.38 -1.45
C SER A 698 8.27 -32.10 -2.78
N ALA A 699 8.88 -33.29 -2.67
CA ALA A 699 9.56 -34.06 -3.70
C ALA A 699 8.73 -34.62 -4.88
N GLY A 700 9.34 -34.56 -6.09
CA GLY A 700 9.49 -35.61 -7.14
C GLY A 700 8.25 -36.26 -7.82
N PRO A 701 8.39 -36.90 -9.01
CA PRO A 701 9.63 -37.45 -9.58
C PRO A 701 9.96 -37.04 -11.03
N SER A 702 11.16 -37.48 -11.42
CA SER A 702 11.93 -37.14 -12.61
C SER A 702 11.71 -38.05 -13.83
N ARG A 703 11.67 -37.39 -15.00
CA ARG A 703 12.44 -37.63 -16.24
C ARG A 703 12.18 -38.89 -17.11
N ALA A 704 11.94 -38.63 -18.41
CA ALA A 704 12.48 -39.41 -19.53
C ALA A 704 12.81 -38.49 -20.73
N MET A 705 14.05 -38.56 -21.21
CA MET A 705 14.54 -38.00 -22.48
C MET A 705 14.21 -38.97 -23.61
N VAL A 706 13.85 -38.49 -24.83
CA VAL A 706 14.30 -39.12 -26.10
C VAL A 706 14.50 -38.04 -27.20
N GLN A 707 15.51 -38.34 -28.01
CA GLN A 707 16.26 -37.69 -29.10
C GLN A 707 15.54 -37.08 -30.31
N GLU A 708 16.34 -36.24 -31.00
CA GLU A 708 16.15 -35.60 -32.31
C GLU A 708 16.10 -36.54 -33.51
N GLY A 709 15.42 -36.09 -34.59
CA GLY A 709 15.82 -36.39 -35.97
C GLY A 709 14.69 -36.51 -37.01
N ALA A 710 14.37 -35.44 -37.76
CA ALA A 710 13.83 -35.50 -39.14
C ALA A 710 13.84 -34.13 -39.86
N LYS A 711 14.13 -34.15 -41.17
CA LYS A 711 14.26 -33.00 -42.09
C LYS A 711 12.97 -32.13 -42.23
N PRO A 712 13.06 -30.86 -42.67
CA PRO A 712 12.11 -29.79 -42.31
C PRO A 712 10.66 -29.93 -42.82
N ARG A 713 10.40 -30.57 -43.97
CA ARG A 713 9.05 -30.62 -44.56
C ARG A 713 8.07 -31.58 -43.86
N THR A 714 8.55 -32.61 -43.16
CA THR A 714 7.67 -33.55 -42.44
C THR A 714 7.30 -33.07 -41.03
N ALA A 715 8.08 -32.17 -40.42
CA ALA A 715 7.89 -31.74 -39.03
C ALA A 715 6.77 -30.69 -38.85
N LYS A 716 6.51 -29.79 -39.81
CA LYS A 716 5.40 -28.81 -39.73
C LYS A 716 4.05 -29.51 -39.89
N ALA A 717 3.92 -30.36 -40.91
CA ALA A 717 2.71 -31.15 -41.16
C ALA A 717 2.41 -32.13 -40.01
N ALA A 718 3.43 -32.79 -39.44
CA ALA A 718 3.27 -33.65 -38.27
C ALA A 718 2.80 -32.88 -37.02
N ARG A 719 3.39 -31.71 -36.74
CA ARG A 719 2.97 -30.86 -35.61
C ARG A 719 1.55 -30.33 -35.77
N LEU A 720 1.13 -29.98 -36.99
CA LEU A 720 -0.24 -29.55 -37.26
C LEU A 720 -1.24 -30.71 -37.14
N ALA A 721 -0.87 -31.89 -37.63
CA ALA A 721 -1.69 -33.11 -37.48
C ALA A 721 -1.85 -33.52 -36.01
N GLU A 722 -0.79 -33.47 -35.20
CA GLU A 722 -0.85 -33.72 -33.75
C GLU A 722 -1.78 -32.73 -33.04
N ARG A 723 -1.69 -31.44 -33.37
CA ARG A 723 -2.55 -30.40 -32.78
C ARG A 723 -4.01 -30.55 -33.20
N ASN A 724 -4.28 -30.90 -34.46
CA ASN A 724 -5.65 -31.13 -34.94
C ASN A 724 -6.26 -32.38 -34.28
N ALA A 725 -5.47 -33.44 -34.09
CA ALA A 725 -5.90 -34.61 -33.32
C ALA A 725 -6.20 -34.26 -31.86
N LEU A 726 -5.40 -33.39 -31.24
CA LEU A 726 -5.61 -32.89 -29.88
C LEU A 726 -6.91 -32.07 -29.77
N ILE A 727 -7.18 -31.20 -30.74
CA ILE A 727 -8.41 -30.40 -30.80
C ILE A 727 -9.64 -31.32 -30.95
N ALA A 728 -9.57 -32.30 -31.85
CA ALA A 728 -10.65 -33.26 -32.07
C ALA A 728 -10.93 -34.10 -30.80
N ASP A 729 -9.88 -34.57 -30.12
CA ASP A 729 -9.98 -35.28 -28.85
C ASP A 729 -10.58 -34.40 -27.74
N ALA A 730 -10.13 -33.14 -27.62
CA ALA A 730 -10.65 -32.21 -26.63
C ALA A 730 -12.14 -31.89 -26.86
N ARG A 731 -12.57 -31.69 -28.11
CA ARG A 731 -13.99 -31.50 -28.46
C ARG A 731 -14.81 -32.76 -28.11
N LYS A 732 -14.30 -33.95 -28.45
CA LYS A 732 -14.94 -35.23 -28.11
C LYS A 732 -15.09 -35.44 -26.59
N ARG A 733 -14.06 -35.10 -25.81
CA ARG A 733 -14.13 -35.13 -24.34
C ARG A 733 -15.09 -34.09 -23.78
N ALA A 734 -15.14 -32.91 -24.38
CA ALA A 734 -16.08 -31.86 -23.99
C ALA A 734 -17.54 -32.26 -24.26
N ASP A 735 -17.83 -33.04 -25.30
CA ASP A 735 -19.17 -33.57 -25.59
C ASP A 735 -19.63 -34.63 -24.58
N ALA A 736 -18.69 -35.35 -23.95
CA ALA A 736 -18.98 -36.30 -22.88
C ALA A 736 -19.21 -35.64 -21.51
N LEU A 737 -18.95 -34.33 -21.38
CA LEU A 737 -19.12 -33.57 -20.15
C LEU A 737 -20.49 -32.86 -20.10
N PRO A 738 -21.07 -32.61 -18.91
CA PRO A 738 -22.34 -31.89 -18.79
C PRO A 738 -22.28 -30.51 -19.49
N PRO A 739 -23.36 -30.07 -20.18
CA PRO A 739 -23.35 -28.86 -21.01
C PRO A 739 -22.87 -27.58 -20.31
N ASN A 740 -23.12 -27.47 -19.00
CA ASN A 740 -22.80 -26.31 -18.17
C ASN A 740 -21.56 -26.51 -17.27
N SER A 741 -20.78 -27.58 -17.46
CA SER A 741 -19.61 -27.81 -16.62
C SER A 741 -18.49 -26.80 -16.91
N PRO A 742 -17.82 -26.25 -15.88
CA PRO A 742 -16.67 -25.37 -16.07
C PRO A 742 -15.54 -26.00 -16.89
N GLU A 743 -15.40 -27.32 -16.78
CA GLU A 743 -14.39 -28.10 -17.50
C GLU A 743 -14.72 -28.24 -18.99
N ARG A 744 -15.97 -28.49 -19.37
CA ARG A 744 -16.43 -28.47 -20.77
C ARG A 744 -16.13 -27.12 -21.41
N LYS A 745 -16.49 -26.03 -20.74
CA LYS A 745 -16.21 -24.67 -21.22
C LYS A 745 -14.71 -24.44 -21.38
N ARG A 746 -13.90 -24.84 -20.39
CA ARG A 746 -12.43 -24.69 -20.43
C ARG A 746 -11.80 -25.46 -21.61
N LEU A 747 -12.24 -26.69 -21.87
CA LEU A 747 -11.75 -27.52 -22.98
C LEU A 747 -12.15 -26.96 -24.34
N LEU A 748 -13.41 -26.54 -24.51
CA LEU A 748 -13.88 -25.92 -25.76
C LEU A 748 -13.19 -24.58 -26.01
N ASP A 749 -13.05 -23.73 -24.98
CA ASP A 749 -12.37 -22.44 -25.10
C ASP A 749 -10.88 -22.62 -25.48
N ALA A 750 -10.20 -23.65 -24.95
CA ALA A 750 -8.82 -23.98 -25.30
C ALA A 750 -8.70 -24.59 -26.71
N ALA A 751 -9.63 -25.46 -27.11
CA ALA A 751 -9.66 -26.06 -28.45
C ALA A 751 -9.90 -24.99 -29.53
N ASP A 752 -10.92 -24.13 -29.34
CA ASP A 752 -11.24 -23.04 -30.25
C ASP A 752 -10.11 -22.00 -30.33
N ARG A 753 -9.43 -21.71 -29.20
CA ARG A 753 -8.30 -20.77 -29.17
C ARG A 753 -7.05 -21.36 -29.83
N LEU A 754 -6.73 -22.64 -29.62
CA LEU A 754 -5.61 -23.29 -30.29
C LEU A 754 -5.81 -23.35 -31.81
N GLU A 755 -7.03 -23.67 -32.25
CA GLU A 755 -7.38 -23.73 -33.67
C GLU A 755 -7.20 -22.37 -34.34
N ARG A 756 -7.73 -21.29 -33.75
CA ARG A 756 -7.53 -19.92 -34.25
C ARG A 756 -6.06 -19.51 -34.23
N ASN A 757 -5.36 -19.72 -33.13
CA ASN A 757 -3.97 -19.29 -32.96
C ASN A 757 -2.99 -20.05 -33.87
N ASN A 758 -3.30 -21.30 -34.26
CA ASN A 758 -2.53 -22.04 -35.27
C ASN A 758 -2.53 -21.33 -36.62
N HIS A 759 -3.65 -20.71 -36.99
CA HIS A 759 -3.78 -19.92 -38.21
C HIS A 759 -3.18 -18.51 -38.04
N SER A 760 -3.52 -17.81 -36.96
CA SER A 760 -3.09 -16.42 -36.74
C SER A 760 -1.57 -16.27 -36.57
N VAL A 761 -0.83 -17.30 -36.12
CA VAL A 761 0.64 -17.22 -36.07
C VAL A 761 1.27 -17.18 -37.47
N GLU A 762 0.62 -17.76 -38.49
CA GLU A 762 1.12 -17.71 -39.87
C GLU A 762 0.90 -16.31 -40.44
N MET A 763 -0.30 -15.75 -40.24
CA MET A 763 -0.59 -14.35 -40.60
C MET A 763 0.35 -13.38 -39.89
N ALA A 764 0.70 -13.66 -38.63
CA ALA A 764 1.64 -12.87 -37.86
C ALA A 764 3.05 -12.86 -38.48
N ARG A 765 3.53 -14.03 -38.94
CA ARG A 765 4.83 -14.15 -39.60
C ARG A 765 4.85 -13.45 -40.97
N LEU A 766 3.77 -13.54 -41.75
CA LEU A 766 3.64 -12.80 -43.02
C LEU A 766 3.60 -11.28 -42.80
N SER A 767 2.87 -10.83 -41.79
CA SER A 767 2.86 -9.44 -41.33
C SER A 767 4.22 -8.95 -40.82
N GLN A 768 5.09 -9.85 -40.35
CA GLN A 768 6.47 -9.50 -39.99
C GLN A 768 7.38 -9.46 -41.22
N ASP A 769 7.20 -10.42 -42.15
CA ASP A 769 8.01 -10.56 -43.35
C ASP A 769 7.85 -9.37 -44.31
N VAL A 770 6.68 -8.75 -44.38
CA VAL A 770 6.45 -7.58 -45.24
C VAL A 770 7.41 -6.41 -44.94
N TYR A 771 8.05 -6.41 -43.77
CA TYR A 771 9.04 -5.43 -43.32
C TYR A 771 10.50 -5.82 -43.63
N LYS A 772 10.76 -7.04 -44.12
CA LYS A 772 12.10 -7.60 -44.32
C LYS A 772 12.33 -7.97 -45.79
N ASP A 773 13.52 -7.70 -46.32
CA ASP A 773 13.93 -8.13 -47.66
C ASP A 773 14.59 -9.54 -47.67
N SER A 774 14.41 -10.31 -46.58
CA SER A 774 15.23 -11.51 -46.28
C SER A 774 14.67 -12.86 -46.74
N GLY A 775 13.58 -12.88 -47.52
CA GLY A 775 12.93 -14.10 -48.03
C GLY A 775 11.74 -14.59 -47.18
N ALA A 776 10.70 -15.10 -47.85
CA ALA A 776 9.39 -15.40 -47.27
C ALA A 776 9.41 -16.50 -46.17
N PRO A 777 8.45 -16.50 -45.22
CA PRO A 777 8.41 -17.48 -44.13
C PRO A 777 8.23 -18.93 -44.59
N GLU A 778 8.64 -19.89 -43.76
CA GLU A 778 8.54 -21.34 -44.06
C GLU A 778 7.14 -21.77 -44.54
N GLY A 779 7.08 -22.29 -45.77
CA GLY A 779 5.85 -22.75 -46.44
C GLY A 779 5.11 -21.69 -47.26
N TRP A 780 5.67 -20.48 -47.36
CA TRP A 780 5.14 -19.37 -48.13
C TRP A 780 6.17 -18.86 -49.13
N ARG A 781 5.68 -18.41 -50.29
CA ARG A 781 6.47 -17.74 -51.34
C ARG A 781 5.85 -16.37 -51.58
N ARG A 782 6.68 -15.33 -51.62
CA ARG A 782 6.22 -14.01 -52.08
C ARG A 782 6.05 -14.06 -53.61
N VAL A 783 4.85 -13.74 -54.08
CA VAL A 783 4.53 -13.71 -55.51
C VAL A 783 5.11 -12.42 -56.09
N PRO A 784 6.06 -12.49 -57.03
CA PRO A 784 6.61 -11.27 -57.61
C PRO A 784 5.59 -10.64 -58.59
N PRO A 785 5.61 -9.31 -58.78
CA PRO A 785 4.62 -8.61 -59.61
C PRO A 785 4.46 -9.19 -61.01
N GLU A 786 5.54 -9.73 -61.58
CA GLU A 786 5.53 -10.32 -62.91
C GLU A 786 4.74 -11.63 -63.06
N GLU A 787 4.50 -12.34 -61.96
CA GLU A 787 3.69 -13.56 -61.90
C GLU A 787 2.22 -13.27 -61.58
N MET A 788 1.86 -12.01 -61.30
CA MET A 788 0.49 -11.65 -60.93
C MET A 788 -0.44 -11.59 -62.16
N PRO A 789 -1.74 -11.94 -61.99
CA PRO A 789 -2.76 -11.74 -63.02
C PRO A 789 -2.81 -10.28 -63.49
N PRO A 790 -3.17 -10.00 -64.76
CA PRO A 790 -3.16 -8.64 -65.32
C PRO A 790 -3.89 -7.60 -64.45
N GLY A 791 -5.07 -7.94 -63.92
CA GLY A 791 -5.86 -7.04 -63.06
C GLY A 791 -5.21 -6.67 -61.72
N LEU A 792 -4.20 -7.44 -61.28
CA LEU A 792 -3.40 -7.17 -60.08
C LEU A 792 -2.05 -6.53 -60.41
N ARG A 793 -1.46 -6.88 -61.55
CA ARG A 793 -0.18 -6.34 -62.02
C ARG A 793 -0.23 -4.82 -62.22
N ASP A 794 -1.38 -4.30 -62.62
CA ASP A 794 -1.61 -2.88 -62.90
C ASP A 794 -1.95 -2.05 -61.63
N GLN A 795 -1.99 -2.67 -60.45
CA GLN A 795 -2.25 -1.97 -59.19
C GLN A 795 -0.97 -1.43 -58.54
N VAL A 796 -1.10 -0.45 -57.66
CA VAL A 796 0.01 0.05 -56.84
C VAL A 796 0.30 -0.94 -55.72
N TRP A 797 1.49 -1.56 -55.74
CA TRP A 797 1.99 -2.45 -54.66
C TRP A 797 3.03 -1.77 -53.78
N GLU A 798 3.68 -0.74 -54.29
CA GLU A 798 4.65 0.10 -53.59
C GLU A 798 4.53 1.53 -54.10
N ASP A 799 4.34 2.48 -53.20
CA ASP A 799 4.48 3.91 -53.47
C ASP A 799 5.46 4.50 -52.47
N LYS A 800 6.59 4.97 -52.99
CA LYS A 800 7.70 5.50 -52.18
C LYS A 800 7.40 6.88 -51.61
N ASP A 801 6.49 7.64 -52.23
CA ASP A 801 6.17 9.01 -51.82
C ASP A 801 5.19 9.00 -50.64
N SER A 802 4.16 8.15 -50.70
CA SER A 802 3.28 7.94 -49.55
C SER A 802 3.87 6.99 -48.51
N GLY A 803 4.82 6.13 -48.87
CA GLY A 803 5.35 5.05 -48.03
C GLY A 803 4.46 3.80 -48.00
N PHE A 804 3.45 3.71 -48.87
CA PHE A 804 2.58 2.55 -49.02
C PHE A 804 3.37 1.34 -49.56
N TYR A 805 3.15 0.16 -48.97
CA TYR A 805 3.71 -1.09 -49.47
C TYR A 805 2.84 -2.29 -49.07
N ALA A 806 2.59 -3.17 -50.03
CA ALA A 806 1.91 -4.44 -49.84
C ALA A 806 2.64 -5.55 -50.57
N ALA A 807 2.48 -6.79 -50.09
CA ALA A 807 3.02 -7.97 -50.76
C ALA A 807 2.00 -9.10 -50.78
N LEU A 808 1.94 -9.80 -51.92
CA LEU A 808 1.16 -11.02 -52.09
C LEU A 808 2.01 -12.25 -51.76
N TYR A 809 1.47 -13.13 -50.94
CA TYR A 809 2.07 -14.40 -50.57
C TYR A 809 1.18 -15.54 -51.05
N GLU A 810 1.81 -16.58 -51.56
CA GLU A 810 1.17 -17.84 -51.93
C GLU A 810 1.81 -18.98 -51.14
N SER A 811 0.98 -19.78 -50.50
CA SER A 811 1.43 -20.97 -49.77
C SER A 811 1.67 -22.14 -50.72
N GLU A 812 2.40 -23.17 -50.26
CA GLU A 812 2.59 -24.40 -51.05
C GLU A 812 1.25 -25.13 -51.36
N ASP A 813 0.19 -24.90 -50.56
CA ASP A 813 -1.18 -25.40 -50.75
C ASP A 813 -2.10 -24.44 -51.55
N GLY A 814 -1.56 -23.38 -52.15
CA GLY A 814 -2.26 -22.49 -53.08
C GLY A 814 -3.10 -21.37 -52.44
N LYS A 815 -3.05 -21.23 -51.10
CA LYS A 815 -3.72 -20.12 -50.38
C LYS A 815 -2.98 -18.82 -50.63
N LYS A 816 -3.75 -17.74 -50.72
CA LYS A 816 -3.23 -16.41 -51.04
C LYS A 816 -3.46 -15.45 -49.88
N VAL A 817 -2.42 -14.72 -49.49
CA VAL A 817 -2.49 -13.74 -48.42
C VAL A 817 -1.84 -12.45 -48.88
N ILE A 818 -2.53 -11.32 -48.71
CA ILE A 818 -1.93 -10.01 -48.90
C ILE A 818 -1.55 -9.41 -47.55
N ALA A 819 -0.30 -9.01 -47.40
CA ALA A 819 0.20 -8.34 -46.19
C ALA A 819 0.53 -6.88 -46.47
N PHE A 820 0.08 -5.98 -45.58
CA PHE A 820 0.34 -4.54 -45.67
C PHE A 820 1.42 -4.09 -44.67
N ARG A 821 2.36 -3.25 -45.13
CA ARG A 821 3.43 -2.67 -44.31
C ARG A 821 3.02 -1.33 -43.72
N GLY A 822 3.41 -1.08 -42.48
CA GLY A 822 3.30 0.22 -41.80
C GLY A 822 4.63 0.98 -41.79
N THR A 823 4.71 2.07 -41.01
CA THR A 823 5.92 2.92 -40.94
C THR A 823 7.05 2.27 -40.11
N ASN A 824 8.29 2.34 -40.58
CA ASN A 824 9.43 1.58 -40.02
C ASN A 824 10.28 2.32 -38.97
N GLU A 825 10.05 3.60 -38.70
CA GLU A 825 10.89 4.39 -37.77
C GLU A 825 10.26 4.61 -36.39
N ALA A 826 10.95 4.14 -35.35
CA ALA A 826 10.60 4.30 -33.94
C ALA A 826 10.69 5.77 -33.42
N LYS A 827 10.97 6.74 -34.29
CA LYS A 827 10.93 8.19 -33.98
C LYS A 827 9.75 8.88 -34.65
N ASP A 828 9.37 8.44 -35.85
CA ASP A 828 8.24 8.98 -36.62
C ASP A 828 6.88 8.60 -36.07
N TRP A 829 6.72 7.42 -35.44
CA TRP A 829 5.43 6.99 -34.89
C TRP A 829 4.86 7.92 -33.81
N LYS A 830 5.71 8.47 -32.92
CA LYS A 830 5.27 9.37 -31.83
C LYS A 830 4.67 10.66 -32.38
N THR A 831 5.13 11.07 -33.56
CA THR A 831 4.78 12.33 -34.21
C THR A 831 3.62 12.13 -35.19
N ASN A 832 3.64 11.04 -35.97
CA ASN A 832 2.70 10.78 -37.05
C ASN A 832 1.37 10.17 -36.58
N ILE A 833 1.34 9.40 -35.49
CA ILE A 833 0.07 8.79 -35.02
C ILE A 833 -0.91 9.88 -34.56
N PRO A 834 -0.54 10.85 -33.68
CA PRO A 834 -1.46 11.93 -33.30
C PRO A 834 -1.85 12.87 -34.46
N GLN A 835 -0.99 13.04 -35.46
CA GLN A 835 -1.31 13.78 -36.69
C GLN A 835 -2.24 12.97 -37.63
N GLY A 836 -2.15 11.64 -37.60
CA GLY A 836 -2.87 10.71 -38.49
C GLY A 836 -4.24 10.24 -38.01
N ILE A 837 -4.65 10.53 -36.77
CA ILE A 837 -5.98 10.14 -36.26
C ILE A 837 -7.13 11.04 -36.72
N GLY A 838 -6.93 11.88 -37.74
CA GLY A 838 -8.08 12.50 -38.39
C GLY A 838 -7.85 13.61 -39.41
N LEU A 839 -7.10 13.37 -40.50
CA LEU A 839 -7.33 13.94 -41.84
C LEU A 839 -6.36 13.31 -42.87
N GLU A 840 -6.95 12.62 -43.87
CA GLU A 840 -6.44 12.12 -45.17
C GLU A 840 -4.96 11.70 -45.35
N THR A 841 -4.74 10.42 -45.65
CA THR A 841 -3.49 9.90 -46.24
C THR A 841 -3.81 9.00 -47.43
N ASP A 842 -3.09 9.15 -48.54
CA ASP A 842 -3.28 8.41 -49.80
C ASP A 842 -3.20 6.87 -49.63
N GLN A 843 -2.45 6.39 -48.63
CA GLN A 843 -2.26 4.96 -48.34
C GLN A 843 -3.57 4.16 -48.13
N TYR A 844 -4.59 4.76 -47.51
CA TYR A 844 -5.88 4.07 -47.28
C TYR A 844 -6.70 3.95 -48.57
N ASN A 845 -6.52 4.87 -49.54
CA ASN A 845 -7.15 4.77 -50.86
C ASN A 845 -6.48 3.64 -51.66
N GLU A 846 -5.15 3.53 -51.60
CA GLU A 846 -4.41 2.43 -52.25
C GLU A 846 -4.81 1.06 -51.67
N ALA A 847 -4.93 0.95 -50.34
CA ALA A 847 -5.43 -0.27 -49.69
C ALA A 847 -6.87 -0.63 -50.13
N HIS A 848 -7.73 0.37 -50.37
CA HIS A 848 -9.08 0.18 -50.90
C HIS A 848 -9.04 -0.35 -52.35
N HIS A 849 -8.30 0.30 -53.25
CA HIS A 849 -8.19 -0.13 -54.66
C HIS A 849 -7.59 -1.52 -54.79
N LEU A 850 -6.52 -1.80 -54.04
CA LEU A 850 -5.89 -3.11 -54.03
C LEU A 850 -6.82 -4.20 -53.48
N GLY A 851 -7.61 -3.89 -52.44
CA GLY A 851 -8.66 -4.78 -51.94
C GLY A 851 -9.76 -5.09 -52.97
N GLN A 852 -10.20 -4.10 -53.75
CA GLN A 852 -11.16 -4.32 -54.85
C GLN A 852 -10.56 -5.18 -55.96
N ALA A 853 -9.32 -4.92 -56.34
CA ALA A 853 -8.63 -5.69 -57.37
C ALA A 853 -8.44 -7.15 -56.97
N MET A 854 -8.06 -7.41 -55.70
CA MET A 854 -7.98 -8.76 -55.15
C MET A 854 -9.33 -9.46 -55.13
N ARG A 855 -10.41 -8.77 -54.73
CA ARG A 855 -11.78 -9.29 -54.79
C ARG A 855 -12.22 -9.63 -56.21
N ASN A 856 -11.92 -8.77 -57.17
CA ASN A 856 -12.29 -8.98 -58.58
C ASN A 856 -11.51 -10.14 -59.21
N THR A 857 -10.29 -10.38 -58.74
CA THR A 857 -9.40 -11.42 -59.30
C THR A 857 -9.64 -12.79 -58.68
N TYR A 858 -9.81 -12.87 -57.35
CA TYR A 858 -9.87 -14.13 -56.62
C TYR A 858 -11.23 -14.39 -55.93
N GLY A 859 -12.13 -13.41 -55.91
CA GLY A 859 -13.35 -13.45 -55.10
C GLY A 859 -13.06 -13.23 -53.60
N PRO A 860 -14.10 -12.91 -52.79
CA PRO A 860 -13.94 -12.60 -51.37
C PRO A 860 -13.42 -13.78 -50.52
N ASN A 861 -13.63 -15.03 -50.96
CA ASN A 861 -13.15 -16.23 -50.24
C ASN A 861 -11.85 -16.81 -50.82
N GLY A 862 -11.26 -16.18 -51.84
CA GLY A 862 -10.08 -16.69 -52.54
C GLY A 862 -8.74 -16.23 -51.95
N PHE A 863 -8.76 -15.33 -50.96
CA PHE A 863 -7.58 -14.80 -50.32
C PHE A 863 -7.89 -14.28 -48.92
N GLU A 864 -6.84 -14.01 -48.14
CA GLU A 864 -6.93 -13.40 -46.82
C GLU A 864 -6.01 -12.17 -46.70
N ILE A 865 -6.25 -11.36 -45.67
CA ILE A 865 -5.57 -10.07 -45.49
C ILE A 865 -4.90 -10.00 -44.13
N THR A 866 -3.69 -9.47 -44.05
CA THR A 866 -3.00 -9.27 -42.77
C THR A 866 -2.17 -7.98 -42.71
N GLY A 867 -1.91 -7.50 -41.50
CA GLY A 867 -1.06 -6.33 -41.28
C GLY A 867 -0.80 -6.05 -39.80
N HIS A 868 0.30 -5.34 -39.54
CA HIS A 868 0.73 -4.92 -38.21
C HIS A 868 0.79 -3.39 -38.09
N SER A 869 0.44 -2.82 -36.93
CA SER A 869 0.52 -1.37 -36.66
C SER A 869 -0.31 -0.55 -37.67
N LEU A 870 0.27 0.47 -38.33
CA LEU A 870 -0.40 1.20 -39.42
C LEU A 870 -0.82 0.25 -40.57
N GLY A 871 0.00 -0.75 -40.91
CA GLY A 871 -0.37 -1.79 -41.88
C GLY A 871 -1.59 -2.61 -41.46
N GLY A 872 -1.86 -2.75 -40.16
CA GLY A 872 -3.11 -3.34 -39.65
C GLY A 872 -4.34 -2.47 -39.94
N GLY A 873 -4.18 -1.15 -39.94
CA GLY A 873 -5.22 -0.19 -40.34
C GLY A 873 -5.54 -0.32 -41.84
N LEU A 874 -4.50 -0.39 -42.68
CA LEU A 874 -4.63 -0.62 -44.13
C LEU A 874 -5.29 -1.98 -44.44
N ALA A 875 -4.88 -3.03 -43.74
CA ALA A 875 -5.49 -4.35 -43.81
C ALA A 875 -6.99 -4.31 -43.45
N SER A 876 -7.36 -3.56 -42.42
CA SER A 876 -8.77 -3.40 -42.03
C SER A 876 -9.59 -2.71 -43.14
N GLN A 877 -9.03 -1.69 -43.81
CA GLN A 877 -9.68 -1.03 -44.95
C GLN A 877 -9.84 -1.98 -46.15
N ALA A 878 -8.82 -2.78 -46.45
CA ALA A 878 -8.86 -3.77 -47.53
C ALA A 878 -9.88 -4.88 -47.24
N VAL A 879 -10.06 -5.30 -45.98
CA VAL A 879 -11.09 -6.28 -45.58
C VAL A 879 -12.49 -5.74 -45.81
N VAL A 880 -12.79 -4.54 -45.31
CA VAL A 880 -14.13 -3.94 -45.47
C VAL A 880 -14.47 -3.74 -46.95
N THR A 881 -13.45 -3.47 -47.77
CA THR A 881 -13.63 -3.26 -49.22
C THR A 881 -13.80 -4.58 -50.01
N SER A 882 -12.99 -5.59 -49.69
CA SER A 882 -12.97 -6.85 -50.43
C SER A 882 -14.03 -7.85 -49.96
N GLY A 883 -14.47 -7.77 -48.70
CA GLY A 883 -15.27 -8.80 -48.04
C GLY A 883 -14.48 -10.07 -47.69
N ALA A 884 -13.15 -10.04 -47.82
CA ALA A 884 -12.27 -11.15 -47.43
C ALA A 884 -12.01 -11.14 -45.92
N ARG A 885 -11.63 -12.30 -45.37
CA ARG A 885 -11.22 -12.40 -43.97
C ARG A 885 -9.87 -11.73 -43.74
N GLY A 886 -9.71 -11.12 -42.56
CA GLY A 886 -8.43 -10.53 -42.18
C GLY A 886 -8.03 -10.77 -40.74
N THR A 887 -6.72 -10.89 -40.53
CA THR A 887 -6.11 -10.96 -39.20
C THR A 887 -5.16 -9.80 -39.01
N THR A 888 -5.40 -8.94 -38.00
CA THR A 888 -4.57 -7.75 -37.75
C THR A 888 -3.90 -7.78 -36.38
N PHE A 889 -2.75 -7.12 -36.25
CA PHE A 889 -1.89 -7.21 -35.07
C PHE A 889 -1.47 -5.81 -34.59
N ASN A 890 -1.72 -5.48 -33.32
CA ASN A 890 -1.47 -4.14 -32.75
C ASN A 890 -1.91 -3.01 -33.71
N SER A 891 -3.04 -3.21 -34.40
CA SER A 891 -3.49 -2.41 -35.55
C SER A 891 -3.86 -0.99 -35.11
N ALA A 892 -3.48 0.04 -35.87
CA ALA A 892 -3.83 1.45 -35.57
C ALA A 892 -5.34 1.76 -35.61
N GLY A 893 -6.17 0.84 -36.12
CA GLY A 893 -7.61 1.01 -36.30
C GLY A 893 -7.98 1.78 -37.57
N LEU A 894 -9.27 1.75 -37.92
CA LEU A 894 -9.83 2.44 -39.09
C LEU A 894 -10.97 3.36 -38.64
N HIS A 895 -10.87 4.67 -38.86
CA HIS A 895 -11.88 5.59 -38.35
C HIS A 895 -13.23 5.46 -39.10
N PRO A 896 -14.39 5.49 -38.41
CA PRO A 896 -15.71 5.35 -39.04
C PRO A 896 -16.06 6.37 -40.14
N ARG A 897 -15.41 7.54 -40.14
CA ARG A 897 -15.57 8.54 -41.23
C ARG A 897 -14.76 8.16 -42.48
N THR A 898 -13.60 7.52 -42.32
CA THR A 898 -12.73 7.13 -43.43
C THR A 898 -13.37 6.03 -44.27
N ALA A 899 -13.92 4.98 -43.66
CA ALA A 899 -14.57 3.95 -44.47
C ALA A 899 -15.95 4.37 -45.01
N ARG A 900 -16.68 5.27 -44.33
CA ARG A 900 -17.90 5.89 -44.92
C ARG A 900 -17.58 6.71 -46.18
N ARG A 901 -16.47 7.48 -46.17
CA ARG A 901 -16.00 8.24 -47.34
C ARG A 901 -15.66 7.34 -48.52
N LEU A 902 -15.14 6.14 -48.25
CA LEU A 902 -14.76 5.14 -49.26
C LEU A 902 -15.87 4.12 -49.57
N GLY A 903 -17.13 4.42 -49.19
CA GLY A 903 -18.30 3.61 -49.56
C GLY A 903 -18.40 2.25 -48.88
N ALA A 904 -17.69 2.03 -47.76
CA ALA A 904 -17.57 0.75 -47.09
C ALA A 904 -18.52 0.66 -45.87
N ASP A 905 -19.33 -0.41 -45.78
CA ASP A 905 -20.24 -0.66 -44.65
C ASP A 905 -19.52 -1.44 -43.54
N PHE A 906 -19.24 -0.75 -42.43
CA PHE A 906 -18.53 -1.33 -41.27
C PHE A 906 -19.28 -2.46 -40.58
N SER A 907 -20.61 -2.50 -40.69
CA SER A 907 -21.40 -3.56 -40.03
C SER A 907 -21.11 -4.94 -40.62
N GLN A 908 -20.69 -5.02 -41.89
CA GLN A 908 -20.33 -6.26 -42.56
C GLN A 908 -18.86 -6.66 -42.36
N GLY A 909 -17.96 -5.69 -42.16
CA GLY A 909 -16.52 -5.93 -42.05
C GLY A 909 -16.03 -6.34 -40.66
N ALA A 910 -16.73 -5.93 -39.59
CA ALA A 910 -16.29 -6.21 -38.21
C ALA A 910 -16.26 -7.73 -37.88
N ASP A 911 -17.21 -8.51 -38.40
CA ASP A 911 -17.25 -9.96 -38.19
C ASP A 911 -16.19 -10.73 -39.00
N LEU A 912 -15.51 -10.06 -39.93
CA LEU A 912 -14.49 -10.64 -40.81
C LEU A 912 -13.05 -10.39 -40.34
N ILE A 913 -12.87 -9.58 -39.28
CA ILE A 913 -11.55 -9.17 -38.79
C ILE A 913 -11.29 -9.79 -37.41
N ASP A 914 -10.25 -10.61 -37.29
CA ASP A 914 -9.68 -11.01 -36.00
C ASP A 914 -8.50 -10.09 -35.65
N THR A 915 -8.58 -9.38 -34.53
CA THR A 915 -7.53 -8.43 -34.11
C THR A 915 -6.87 -8.89 -32.82
N TYR A 916 -5.55 -8.95 -32.83
CA TYR A 916 -4.73 -9.32 -31.69
C TYR A 916 -3.97 -8.11 -31.13
N GLY A 917 -4.10 -7.88 -29.83
CA GLY A 917 -3.44 -6.78 -29.13
C GLY A 917 -2.62 -7.24 -27.92
N VAL A 918 -1.43 -6.66 -27.73
CA VAL A 918 -0.60 -6.90 -26.53
C VAL A 918 -0.94 -5.89 -25.43
N ALA A 919 -1.20 -6.37 -24.22
CA ALA A 919 -1.58 -5.50 -23.10
C ALA A 919 -0.48 -4.48 -22.70
N GLY A 920 -0.85 -3.20 -22.63
CA GLY A 920 0.02 -2.10 -22.19
C GLY A 920 0.88 -1.45 -23.29
N GLU A 921 0.52 -1.65 -24.56
CA GLU A 921 1.16 -1.01 -25.72
C GLU A 921 0.47 0.34 -26.06
N VAL A 922 1.20 1.30 -26.63
CA VAL A 922 0.76 2.70 -26.74
C VAL A 922 -0.39 2.87 -27.75
N LEU A 923 -0.39 2.15 -28.87
CA LEU A 923 -1.49 2.18 -29.84
C LEU A 923 -2.76 1.51 -29.29
N THR A 924 -2.62 0.39 -28.58
CA THR A 924 -3.72 -0.24 -27.83
C THR A 924 -4.31 0.70 -26.76
N SER A 925 -3.48 1.56 -26.17
CA SER A 925 -3.91 2.59 -25.21
C SER A 925 -4.62 3.78 -25.88
N VAL A 926 -4.20 4.18 -27.08
CA VAL A 926 -4.83 5.27 -27.87
C VAL A 926 -6.17 4.82 -28.49
N GLN A 927 -6.41 3.51 -28.58
CA GLN A 927 -7.64 2.90 -29.12
C GLN A 927 -8.77 2.75 -28.09
N THR A 928 -8.56 3.15 -26.84
CA THR A 928 -9.63 3.20 -25.81
C THR A 928 -10.49 4.46 -25.88
N VAL A 929 -10.25 5.34 -26.86
CA VAL A 929 -11.10 6.51 -27.15
C VAL A 929 -12.48 6.04 -27.63
N PRO A 930 -13.60 6.57 -27.07
CA PRO A 930 -14.95 6.16 -27.46
C PRO A 930 -15.18 6.28 -28.97
N GLY A 931 -15.42 5.16 -29.65
CA GLY A 931 -15.67 5.09 -31.11
C GLY A 931 -14.56 4.44 -31.95
N ALA A 932 -13.31 4.35 -31.47
CA ALA A 932 -12.21 3.71 -32.20
C ALA A 932 -12.31 2.17 -32.22
N ARG A 933 -12.97 1.56 -31.23
CA ARG A 933 -13.17 0.09 -31.13
C ARG A 933 -14.17 -0.49 -32.14
N GLN A 934 -15.05 0.31 -32.75
CA GLN A 934 -16.06 -0.22 -33.69
C GLN A 934 -15.47 -0.76 -34.99
N ALA A 935 -14.19 -0.49 -35.26
CA ALA A 935 -13.52 -0.81 -36.53
C ALA A 935 -12.45 -1.90 -36.43
N LEU A 936 -12.23 -2.49 -35.25
CA LEU A 936 -11.15 -3.45 -34.99
C LEU A 936 -11.64 -4.92 -34.97
N GLY A 937 -12.87 -5.20 -35.39
CA GLY A 937 -13.44 -6.55 -35.43
C GLY A 937 -13.38 -7.30 -34.09
N LYS A 938 -13.26 -8.63 -34.14
CA LYS A 938 -13.20 -9.50 -32.98
C LYS A 938 -11.84 -9.39 -32.28
N TRP A 939 -11.85 -8.84 -31.07
CA TRP A 939 -10.64 -8.58 -30.30
C TRP A 939 -10.16 -9.81 -29.51
N HIS A 940 -8.86 -10.10 -29.58
CA HIS A 940 -8.17 -11.14 -28.83
C HIS A 940 -6.97 -10.56 -28.07
N ASP A 941 -7.02 -10.58 -26.74
CA ASP A 941 -5.92 -10.10 -25.92
C ASP A 941 -4.79 -11.15 -25.85
N LEU A 942 -3.56 -10.70 -26.08
CA LEU A 942 -2.35 -11.49 -25.90
C LEU A 942 -1.71 -11.19 -24.54
N PRO A 943 -1.19 -12.21 -23.83
CA PRO A 943 -0.46 -12.01 -22.59
C PRO A 943 0.77 -11.13 -22.82
N ALA A 944 1.13 -10.32 -21.82
CA ALA A 944 2.36 -9.54 -21.86
C ALA A 944 3.57 -10.47 -21.67
N ILE A 945 4.19 -10.89 -22.77
CA ILE A 945 5.34 -11.79 -22.78
C ILE A 945 6.59 -10.98 -23.07
N GLY A 946 7.53 -10.92 -22.12
CA GLY A 946 8.90 -10.44 -22.42
C GLY A 946 9.59 -11.45 -23.35
N PRO A 947 10.44 -11.03 -24.31
CA PRO A 947 11.08 -11.95 -25.22
C PRO A 947 11.87 -13.03 -24.46
N GLY A 948 11.39 -14.28 -24.54
CA GLY A 948 12.08 -15.47 -24.05
C GLY A 948 11.65 -15.98 -22.68
N MET A 949 10.46 -16.56 -22.56
CA MET A 949 10.23 -17.79 -21.77
C MET A 949 8.88 -18.41 -22.13
N GLY A 950 8.90 -19.58 -22.75
CA GLY A 950 7.81 -20.54 -22.67
C GLY A 950 7.96 -21.37 -21.39
N GLY A 951 6.87 -21.54 -20.64
CA GLY A 951 6.80 -22.54 -19.56
C GLY A 951 6.13 -22.09 -18.27
N THR A 952 4.85 -22.45 -18.14
CA THR A 952 4.04 -22.62 -16.91
C THR A 952 3.52 -21.37 -16.18
N THR A 953 2.36 -20.89 -16.64
CA THR A 953 1.37 -20.09 -15.88
C THR A 953 0.58 -20.99 -14.92
N GLY A 954 0.72 -20.74 -13.61
CA GLY A 954 -0.26 -21.15 -12.61
C GLY A 954 -1.24 -19.99 -12.39
N GLN A 955 -2.38 -19.99 -13.10
CA GLN A 955 -3.51 -19.12 -12.78
C GLN A 955 -4.29 -19.70 -11.59
N GLY A 956 -4.11 -19.10 -10.42
CA GLY A 956 -4.99 -19.22 -9.26
C GLY A 956 -6.00 -18.07 -9.26
N ALA A 957 -7.26 -18.43 -9.49
CA ALA A 957 -8.50 -17.65 -9.49
C ALA A 957 -8.52 -16.33 -8.68
N MET A 958 -8.80 -15.21 -9.38
CA MET A 958 -9.70 -14.16 -8.87
C MET A 958 -11.05 -14.33 -9.57
N LYS A 959 -12.03 -14.85 -8.83
CA LYS A 959 -13.47 -14.64 -9.09
C LYS A 959 -14.07 -14.16 -7.78
N GLY A 960 -14.66 -12.97 -7.78
CA GLY A 960 -15.52 -12.53 -6.70
C GLY A 960 -15.71 -11.01 -6.62
N ALA A 961 -16.80 -10.54 -7.22
CA ALA A 961 -17.49 -9.26 -6.99
C ALA A 961 -16.71 -7.97 -7.35
N GLY A 962 -17.28 -6.94 -7.98
CA GLY A 962 -18.64 -6.68 -8.43
C GLY A 962 -18.58 -5.29 -9.09
N ALA A 963 -19.18 -5.16 -10.27
CA ALA A 963 -19.29 -3.88 -10.96
C ALA A 963 -20.23 -2.95 -10.17
N GLY A 964 -19.78 -1.72 -9.89
CA GLY A 964 -20.60 -0.72 -9.21
C GLY A 964 -19.93 0.64 -9.12
N ALA A 965 -20.32 1.53 -10.04
CA ALA A 965 -20.31 3.00 -9.95
C ALA A 965 -18.98 3.76 -9.81
N ALA A 966 -18.61 4.48 -10.88
CA ALA A 966 -18.48 5.96 -10.87
C ALA A 966 -18.06 6.46 -12.26
N VAL A 967 -19.06 6.70 -13.13
CA VAL A 967 -18.94 7.61 -14.27
C VAL A 967 -19.96 8.71 -14.01
N GLY A 968 -19.49 9.94 -13.81
CA GLY A 968 -20.37 11.08 -13.54
C GLY A 968 -19.65 12.41 -13.59
N GLY A 969 -19.81 13.10 -14.73
CA GLY A 969 -19.99 14.55 -14.79
C GLY A 969 -18.76 15.42 -15.03
N LEU A 970 -18.62 15.91 -16.27
CA LEU A 970 -18.01 17.22 -16.55
C LEU A 970 -18.44 17.72 -17.94
N ILE A 971 -19.65 18.30 -18.04
CA ILE A 971 -20.02 19.34 -19.03
C ILE A 971 -21.09 20.24 -18.40
N GLY A 972 -20.82 21.55 -18.30
CA GLY A 972 -21.86 22.60 -18.41
C GLY A 972 -21.94 23.72 -17.35
N GLY A 973 -21.34 24.88 -17.65
CA GLY A 973 -21.98 26.20 -17.48
C GLY A 973 -21.67 27.08 -16.24
N PRO A 974 -21.93 28.41 -16.28
CA PRO A 974 -20.90 29.43 -16.07
C PRO A 974 -21.17 30.47 -14.95
N GLN A 975 -20.16 31.33 -14.70
CA GLN A 975 -20.16 32.70 -14.13
C GLN A 975 -19.31 32.95 -12.86
N GLY A 976 -18.22 33.70 -13.07
CA GLY A 976 -17.89 34.94 -12.32
C GLY A 976 -17.52 34.89 -10.85
N ALA A 977 -16.22 34.98 -10.54
CA ALA A 977 -15.69 35.90 -9.51
C ALA A 977 -14.16 36.03 -9.63
N LEU A 978 -13.72 37.26 -9.92
CA LEU A 978 -12.36 37.80 -9.81
C LEU A 978 -12.01 38.07 -8.35
N ILE A 979 -10.92 37.48 -7.82
CA ILE A 979 -9.94 38.03 -6.85
C ILE A 979 -8.71 37.09 -6.99
N GLY A 980 -7.46 37.46 -7.31
CA GLY A 980 -6.72 38.70 -7.13
C GLY A 980 -5.69 38.55 -5.99
N GLY A 981 -4.51 37.97 -6.25
CA GLY A 981 -3.43 37.92 -5.25
C GLY A 981 -2.20 37.11 -5.68
N ALA A 982 -1.06 37.78 -5.81
CA ALA A 982 0.17 37.35 -6.47
C ALA A 982 1.04 36.34 -5.71
N ILE A 983 1.83 35.55 -6.45
CA ILE A 983 3.24 35.09 -6.27
C ILE A 983 3.51 34.30 -7.57
N GLY A 984 4.39 34.71 -8.51
CA GLY A 984 5.83 34.85 -8.31
C GLY A 984 6.56 33.59 -8.79
N GLY A 985 6.65 33.41 -10.12
CA GLY A 985 7.67 32.63 -10.85
C GLY A 985 7.91 31.14 -10.50
N ILE A 986 7.35 30.23 -11.29
CA ILE A 986 7.91 28.87 -11.48
C ILE A 986 7.88 28.54 -12.98
N GLY A 987 9.07 28.28 -13.53
CA GLY A 987 9.29 27.82 -14.90
C GLY A 987 8.67 26.45 -15.16
N GLY A 988 8.34 26.21 -16.43
CA GLY A 988 7.59 25.06 -16.90
C GLY A 988 8.16 23.70 -16.49
N GLY A 989 7.35 22.92 -15.78
CA GLY A 989 7.50 21.48 -15.64
C GLY A 989 6.58 20.79 -16.64
N VAL A 990 7.11 20.43 -17.81
CA VAL A 990 6.48 19.48 -18.72
C VAL A 990 6.51 18.12 -18.03
N VAL A 991 5.34 17.61 -17.65
CA VAL A 991 5.17 16.23 -17.19
C VAL A 991 5.55 15.30 -18.33
N SER A 992 6.71 14.64 -18.19
CA SER A 992 7.20 13.61 -19.10
C SER A 992 6.32 12.36 -19.00
N MET A 993 5.27 12.30 -19.83
CA MET A 993 4.53 11.07 -20.18
C MET A 993 5.30 10.19 -21.19
N ALA A 994 6.64 10.16 -21.14
CA ALA A 994 7.46 9.52 -22.17
C ALA A 994 8.25 8.31 -21.64
N LYS A 995 7.58 7.33 -21.01
CA LYS A 995 8.11 5.97 -20.80
C LYS A 995 7.02 4.86 -20.80
N LEU A 996 5.90 5.06 -21.50
CA LEU A 996 5.08 3.92 -21.95
C LEU A 996 5.82 3.21 -23.11
N SER A 997 6.00 1.90 -22.98
CA SER A 997 7.10 1.18 -23.60
C SER A 997 6.98 1.03 -25.12
N VAL A 998 7.88 1.68 -25.86
CA VAL A 998 8.14 1.44 -27.29
C VAL A 998 8.57 -0.01 -27.55
N SER A 999 9.05 -0.72 -26.53
CA SER A 999 9.58 -2.09 -26.65
C SER A 999 8.51 -3.14 -26.94
N ARG A 1000 7.25 -2.97 -26.51
CA ARG A 1000 6.17 -3.99 -26.65
C ARG A 1000 5.41 -3.94 -27.98
N HIS A 1001 5.76 -2.99 -28.85
CA HIS A 1001 5.09 -2.78 -30.14
C HIS A 1001 5.55 -3.76 -31.23
N GLY A 1002 6.73 -4.38 -31.10
CA GLY A 1002 7.30 -5.23 -32.16
C GLY A 1002 6.52 -6.52 -32.42
N MET A 1003 6.53 -6.97 -33.67
CA MET A 1003 5.82 -8.18 -34.10
C MET A 1003 6.31 -9.47 -33.41
N ASP A 1004 7.53 -9.48 -32.88
CA ASP A 1004 8.06 -10.59 -32.07
C ASP A 1004 7.25 -10.82 -30.79
N TYR A 1005 6.71 -9.76 -30.17
CA TYR A 1005 5.85 -9.88 -28.98
C TYR A 1005 4.50 -10.50 -29.32
N VAL A 1006 3.94 -10.15 -30.48
CA VAL A 1006 2.69 -10.72 -30.97
C VAL A 1006 2.87 -12.21 -31.27
N VAL A 1007 3.93 -12.57 -32.02
CA VAL A 1007 4.23 -13.97 -32.34
C VAL A 1007 4.46 -14.78 -31.06
N ASN A 1008 5.26 -14.27 -30.11
CA ASN A 1008 5.50 -14.93 -28.84
C ASN A 1008 4.23 -15.06 -27.98
N GLY A 1009 3.38 -14.03 -27.96
CA GLY A 1009 2.07 -14.03 -27.31
C GLY A 1009 1.17 -15.16 -27.80
N ILE A 1010 1.05 -15.29 -29.13
CA ILE A 1010 0.25 -16.33 -29.78
C ILE A 1010 0.86 -17.72 -29.50
N GLU A 1011 2.18 -17.89 -29.62
CA GLU A 1011 2.85 -19.18 -29.36
C GLU A 1011 2.74 -19.63 -27.89
N SER A 1012 2.75 -18.70 -26.94
CA SER A 1012 2.53 -19.01 -25.53
C SER A 1012 1.10 -19.43 -25.24
N GLN A 1013 0.09 -18.73 -25.79
CA GLN A 1013 -1.30 -19.15 -25.66
C GLN A 1013 -1.51 -20.54 -26.23
N LYS A 1014 -0.93 -20.84 -27.41
CA LYS A 1014 -0.98 -22.19 -28.00
C LYS A 1014 -0.37 -23.24 -27.06
N THR A 1015 0.73 -22.92 -26.40
CA THR A 1015 1.39 -23.83 -25.45
C THR A 1015 0.52 -24.08 -24.22
N GLU A 1016 -0.12 -23.04 -23.68
CA GLU A 1016 -1.06 -23.13 -22.56
C GLU A 1016 -2.32 -23.93 -22.93
N ASP A 1017 -2.83 -23.77 -24.15
CA ASP A 1017 -4.00 -24.49 -24.67
C ASP A 1017 -3.70 -25.97 -24.87
N ILE A 1018 -2.54 -26.29 -25.47
CA ILE A 1018 -2.06 -27.67 -25.60
C ILE A 1018 -1.93 -28.32 -24.22
N THR A 1019 -1.37 -27.60 -23.24
CA THR A 1019 -1.24 -28.10 -21.87
C THR A 1019 -2.60 -28.34 -21.24
N THR A 1020 -3.54 -27.40 -21.39
CA THR A 1020 -4.91 -27.51 -20.87
C THR A 1020 -5.65 -28.70 -21.47
N MET A 1021 -5.51 -28.93 -22.77
CA MET A 1021 -6.13 -30.09 -23.43
C MET A 1021 -5.46 -31.41 -23.04
N LYS A 1022 -4.13 -31.46 -22.84
CA LYS A 1022 -3.41 -32.68 -22.41
C LYS A 1022 -3.65 -33.04 -20.94
N ALA A 1023 -3.90 -32.07 -20.05
CA ALA A 1023 -4.06 -32.28 -18.60
C ALA A 1023 -5.32 -33.06 -18.16
N GLY A 1024 -6.22 -33.40 -19.09
CA GLY A 1024 -7.45 -34.17 -18.82
C GLY A 1024 -7.55 -35.49 -19.58
N ALA A 1025 -6.43 -36.07 -20.01
CA ALA A 1025 -6.39 -37.44 -20.54
C ALA A 1025 -6.00 -38.40 -19.40
N PRO A 1026 -6.78 -39.47 -19.13
CA PRO A 1026 -6.37 -40.51 -18.19
C PRO A 1026 -5.10 -41.25 -18.63
#